data_AF-A0A2V8DT57-F1
#
_entry.id   AF-A0A2V8DT57-F1
#
_cell.length_a   1.000
_cell.length_b   1.000
_cell.length_c   1.000
_cell.angle_alpha   90.00
_cell.angle_beta   90.00
_cell.angle_gamma   90.00
#
_symmetry.space_group_name_H-M   'P 1'
#
loop_
_entity.id
_entity.type
_entity.pdbx_description
1 polymer ?
#
loop_
_entity_poly.entity_id
_entity_poly.type
_entity_poly.pdbx_seq_one_letter_code
_entity_poly.pdbx_strand_id
1 'polypeptide(L)'
;MLTENQSHVPIGAKFRGTDISAIARDLVPGGTSPCWSGGGGTGASGGAHRTHTYLADVLALLPIDPTSGSFLVADPVTHQPLPLEVQLPDVGTGNVVPSTAGASLVVIYRDPNRPLTAVVIYDGSYSMDNSTQMMTQTITGFYQASTTNPVATLTHIVGDGSGKYDRLLFSTGTPDSGSASTYVLQNPFQGAVTSGASDPAWDNVTIPVSAYVTGDTSSVSTVVDHDRISSFDCLSWGAIIFSVTVQDTDLDGIVDNVENYSNDPSTGTPWADPAGNRLPDIHAMCIAADPSRDNLPSSGLPSCSTHKDLYLEIGYLKSTNGWDYSPSPQDPPPVAPPHTHKPTPETVAAFGDAMASAPNAIPGNPLFGVHNPDGKDGIYVHVDIGDDEDADNYPQKYIIRDTGGKILARGGENAEESQCVPDSANPGNPRWTCQFPKWPGTIIWKFDFQSFRDSWVDANGAELNSNQWAYCQSVQNNPLLRCRTRLDANRLNFFHYVLFAHATGEPKKVCLTADGHVDAACVAANASADSDFHTPTKRSGVGDFPGGDALVTFGLWPIFSEFVVASTTAHELGHNMWRSHSGDPFAPVELNCNSNYISIMNYLFQKEEQLLNLNEAQLAENVAVSNLYRSGWYAPRSGVAQQLAITAAKRHCNGSPLSAAEETARLGGGGMVRIDGVISTPPPTPLTDWNGDLKQAASAISQDITFNGPPVPPSTTPHEKNVLKGSEDWSFIGSLGLSQIGGRWNATGSLGYVPGGGFVPGGGFVPGG
;
A
#
# COMPACT_ATOMS: atom_id res chain seq x y z
N MET A 1 -10.69 -11.01 -21.40
CA MET A 1 -12.00 -11.66 -21.57
C MET A 1 -11.86 -12.81 -22.55
N LEU A 2 -12.31 -14.00 -22.15
CA LEU A 2 -12.08 -15.27 -22.86
C LEU A 2 -13.37 -16.08 -22.92
N THR A 3 -13.69 -16.62 -24.09
CA THR A 3 -14.80 -17.56 -24.29
C THR A 3 -14.29 -18.99 -24.32
N GLU A 4 -14.81 -19.85 -23.45
CA GLU A 4 -14.37 -21.23 -23.29
C GLU A 4 -15.48 -22.17 -22.77
N ASN A 5 -15.17 -23.46 -22.63
CA ASN A 5 -16.18 -24.45 -22.30
C ASN A 5 -16.50 -24.51 -20.79
N GLN A 6 -15.49 -24.57 -19.90
CA GLN A 6 -15.69 -24.74 -18.44
C GLN A 6 -14.46 -24.39 -17.57
N SER A 7 -13.45 -23.64 -18.06
CA SER A 7 -12.29 -23.34 -17.21
C SER A 7 -12.60 -22.19 -16.26
N HIS A 8 -12.17 -22.31 -15.00
CA HIS A 8 -12.14 -21.20 -14.03
C HIS A 8 -10.79 -20.47 -14.02
N VAL A 9 -9.85 -20.92 -14.86
CA VAL A 9 -8.47 -20.45 -14.90
C VAL A 9 -8.10 -20.19 -16.36
N PRO A 10 -7.56 -19.01 -16.71
CA PRO A 10 -7.23 -18.69 -18.09
C PRO A 10 -5.88 -19.30 -18.48
N ILE A 11 -5.84 -20.62 -18.65
CA ILE A 11 -4.61 -21.39 -18.90
C ILE A 11 -3.87 -20.84 -20.12
N GLY A 12 -2.60 -20.47 -19.92
CA GLY A 12 -1.73 -19.96 -20.97
C GLY A 12 -1.77 -18.44 -21.12
N ALA A 13 -2.53 -17.74 -20.26
CA ALA A 13 -2.48 -16.29 -20.17
C ALA A 13 -1.11 -15.84 -19.64
N LYS A 14 -0.50 -14.86 -20.32
CA LYS A 14 0.77 -14.28 -19.89
C LYS A 14 0.75 -12.76 -19.97
N PHE A 15 1.48 -12.14 -19.05
CA PHE A 15 1.82 -10.72 -19.11
C PHE A 15 3.33 -10.59 -19.19
N ARG A 16 3.83 -9.96 -20.26
CA ARG A 16 5.27 -9.82 -20.55
C ARG A 16 6.05 -11.15 -20.49
N GLY A 17 5.41 -12.23 -20.96
CA GLY A 17 5.97 -13.59 -20.95
C GLY A 17 5.85 -14.35 -19.62
N THR A 18 5.45 -13.68 -18.54
CA THR A 18 5.17 -14.31 -17.24
C THR A 18 3.76 -14.88 -17.22
N ASP A 19 3.60 -16.14 -16.80
CA ASP A 19 2.30 -16.78 -16.63
C ASP A 19 1.49 -16.08 -15.54
N ILE A 20 0.29 -15.60 -15.89
CA ILE A 20 -0.64 -14.93 -14.97
C ILE A 20 -1.87 -15.81 -14.65
N SER A 21 -1.94 -17.02 -15.18
CA SER A 21 -3.11 -17.91 -15.02
C SER A 21 -3.42 -18.18 -13.54
N ALA A 22 -2.39 -18.35 -12.71
CA ALA A 22 -2.54 -18.67 -11.29
C ALA A 22 -2.97 -17.49 -10.41
N ILE A 23 -2.76 -16.25 -10.87
CA ILE A 23 -3.12 -15.02 -10.14
C ILE A 23 -4.38 -14.35 -10.71
N ALA A 24 -4.88 -14.85 -11.85
CA ALA A 24 -6.10 -14.37 -12.46
C ALA A 24 -7.33 -14.91 -11.72
N ARG A 25 -8.23 -14.00 -11.33
CA ARG A 25 -9.52 -14.31 -10.72
C ARG A 25 -10.62 -14.19 -11.77
N ASP A 26 -11.41 -15.25 -11.93
CA ASP A 26 -12.67 -15.20 -12.70
C ASP A 26 -13.70 -14.35 -11.92
N LEU A 27 -14.17 -13.28 -12.54
CA LEU A 27 -15.14 -12.36 -11.93
C LEU A 27 -16.56 -12.92 -11.95
N VAL A 28 -16.87 -13.82 -12.88
CA VAL A 28 -18.19 -14.45 -13.00
C VAL A 28 -17.98 -15.94 -13.32
N PRO A 29 -17.83 -16.81 -12.30
CA PRO A 29 -17.55 -18.25 -12.50
C PRO A 29 -18.56 -19.00 -13.38
N GLY A 30 -19.81 -18.50 -13.45
CA GLY A 30 -20.83 -19.04 -14.34
C GLY A 30 -20.72 -18.56 -15.80
N GLY A 31 -19.85 -17.59 -16.08
CA GLY A 31 -19.72 -16.86 -17.34
C GLY A 31 -20.99 -16.16 -17.82
N THR A 32 -20.89 -15.42 -18.91
CA THR A 32 -22.01 -14.87 -19.68
C THR A 32 -22.14 -15.55 -21.03
N SER A 33 -23.18 -15.20 -21.77
CA SER A 33 -23.44 -15.78 -23.08
C SER A 33 -22.56 -15.13 -24.16
N PRO A 34 -21.93 -15.91 -25.06
CA PRO A 34 -21.07 -15.34 -26.11
C PRO A 34 -21.88 -14.75 -27.26
N CYS A 35 -21.33 -13.68 -27.86
CA CYS A 35 -21.99 -12.85 -28.86
C CYS A 35 -22.03 -13.39 -30.30
N TRP A 36 -21.94 -14.71 -30.47
CA TRP A 36 -21.92 -15.35 -31.79
C TRP A 36 -22.68 -16.69 -31.90
N SER A 37 -23.24 -17.21 -30.80
CA SER A 37 -24.05 -18.44 -30.87
C SER A 37 -25.40 -18.17 -31.56
N GLY A 38 -25.89 -19.14 -32.36
CA GLY A 38 -27.17 -19.03 -33.07
C GLY A 38 -28.34 -18.83 -32.11
N GLY A 39 -28.74 -17.57 -31.90
CA GLY A 39 -29.68 -17.16 -30.84
C GLY A 39 -29.22 -15.94 -30.03
N GLY A 40 -27.99 -15.43 -30.24
CA GLY A 40 -27.44 -14.32 -29.46
C GLY A 40 -27.23 -14.73 -28.01
N GLY A 41 -26.54 -15.85 -27.79
CA GLY A 41 -26.22 -16.32 -26.43
C GLY A 41 -27.18 -17.37 -25.85
N THR A 42 -28.38 -17.56 -26.41
CA THR A 42 -29.37 -18.55 -25.96
C THR A 42 -29.52 -19.76 -26.90
N GLY A 43 -28.53 -20.00 -27.76
CA GLY A 43 -28.61 -20.95 -28.87
C GLY A 43 -28.57 -22.44 -28.51
N ALA A 44 -28.78 -23.28 -29.54
CA ALA A 44 -28.94 -24.74 -29.47
C ALA A 44 -27.75 -25.54 -28.90
N SER A 45 -26.64 -24.89 -28.54
CA SER A 45 -25.46 -25.51 -27.90
C SER A 45 -25.59 -25.67 -26.38
N GLY A 46 -26.75 -25.35 -25.79
CA GLY A 46 -27.05 -25.64 -24.38
C GLY A 46 -26.16 -24.89 -23.38
N GLY A 47 -25.58 -23.74 -23.78
CA GLY A 47 -24.67 -22.98 -22.92
C GLY A 47 -23.27 -23.58 -22.77
N ALA A 48 -22.87 -24.50 -23.66
CA ALA A 48 -21.55 -25.13 -23.60
C ALA A 48 -20.37 -24.16 -23.78
N HIS A 49 -20.60 -22.96 -24.35
CA HIS A 49 -19.59 -21.90 -24.47
C HIS A 49 -20.01 -20.72 -23.61
N ARG A 50 -19.09 -20.23 -22.78
CA ARG A 50 -19.33 -19.13 -21.85
C ARG A 50 -18.21 -18.11 -21.98
N THR A 51 -18.56 -16.83 -21.90
CA THR A 51 -17.61 -15.72 -21.89
C THR A 51 -17.28 -15.36 -20.44
N HIS A 52 -16.00 -15.36 -20.13
CA HIS A 52 -15.44 -15.11 -18.81
C HIS A 52 -14.59 -13.83 -18.83
N THR A 53 -14.73 -13.02 -17.78
CA THR A 53 -13.87 -11.87 -17.52
C THR A 53 -12.97 -12.20 -16.35
N TYR A 54 -11.67 -12.01 -16.56
CA TYR A 54 -10.65 -12.28 -15.57
C TYR A 54 -9.97 -10.97 -15.15
N LEU A 55 -9.67 -10.85 -13.86
CA LEU A 55 -8.87 -9.78 -13.28
C LEU A 55 -7.56 -10.36 -12.75
N ALA A 56 -6.42 -9.72 -13.04
CA ALA A 56 -5.11 -10.10 -12.50
C ALA A 56 -4.34 -8.86 -12.06
N ASP A 57 -3.73 -8.90 -10.88
CA ASP A 57 -2.78 -7.87 -10.45
C ASP A 57 -1.41 -8.15 -11.10
N VAL A 58 -0.96 -7.22 -11.94
CA VAL A 58 0.29 -7.33 -12.70
C VAL A 58 1.30 -6.23 -12.32
N LEU A 59 1.07 -5.51 -11.23
CA LEU A 59 1.90 -4.38 -10.82
C LEU A 59 3.37 -4.76 -10.66
N ALA A 60 3.64 -5.89 -9.99
CA ALA A 60 5.00 -6.43 -9.82
C ALA A 60 5.64 -6.92 -11.14
N LEU A 61 4.87 -7.04 -12.21
CA LEU A 61 5.36 -7.42 -13.54
C LEU A 61 5.67 -6.20 -14.42
N LEU A 62 5.32 -4.99 -13.98
CA LEU A 62 5.67 -3.77 -14.71
C LEU A 62 7.19 -3.53 -14.64
N PRO A 63 7.81 -3.06 -15.74
CA PRO A 63 9.21 -2.67 -15.71
C PRO A 63 9.42 -1.52 -14.72
N ILE A 64 10.56 -1.51 -14.04
CA ILE A 64 10.93 -0.46 -13.09
C ILE A 64 12.08 0.35 -13.70
N ASP A 65 11.99 1.67 -13.64
CA ASP A 65 13.10 2.55 -13.96
C ASP A 65 14.19 2.41 -12.89
N PRO A 66 15.42 1.97 -13.24
CA PRO A 66 16.49 1.80 -12.26
C PRO A 66 16.96 3.12 -11.64
N THR A 67 16.62 4.27 -12.23
CA THR A 67 17.03 5.60 -11.74
C THR A 67 16.01 6.19 -10.78
N SER A 68 14.73 6.14 -11.15
CA SER A 68 13.65 6.73 -10.34
C SER A 68 12.93 5.73 -9.45
N GLY A 69 13.15 4.42 -9.63
CA GLY A 69 12.41 3.37 -8.93
C GLY A 69 10.93 3.27 -9.33
N SER A 70 10.47 4.08 -10.29
CA SER A 70 9.07 4.14 -10.72
C SER A 70 8.71 2.98 -11.65
N PHE A 71 7.47 2.50 -11.53
CA PHE A 71 6.90 1.58 -12.52
C PHE A 71 6.68 2.30 -13.85
N LEU A 72 7.17 1.69 -14.92
CA LEU A 72 7.11 2.24 -16.27
C LEU A 72 5.95 1.63 -17.04
N VAL A 73 5.06 2.50 -17.50
CA VAL A 73 3.98 2.19 -18.46
C VAL A 73 4.22 2.86 -19.82
N ALA A 74 5.15 3.83 -19.84
CA ALA A 74 5.63 4.53 -21.02
C ALA A 74 7.15 4.71 -20.92
N ASP A 75 7.80 4.88 -22.06
CA ASP A 75 9.21 5.18 -22.16
C ASP A 75 9.47 6.57 -21.54
N PRO A 76 10.40 6.69 -20.57
CA PRO A 76 10.58 7.92 -19.80
C PRO A 76 11.18 9.07 -20.62
N VAL A 77 11.75 8.81 -21.80
CA VAL A 77 12.39 9.82 -22.65
C VAL A 77 11.47 10.28 -23.77
N THR A 78 10.77 9.34 -24.41
CA THR A 78 9.93 9.59 -25.58
C THR A 78 8.46 9.76 -25.23
N HIS A 79 8.07 9.45 -23.99
CA HIS A 79 6.69 9.38 -23.49
C HIS A 79 5.77 8.49 -24.34
N GLN A 80 6.36 7.57 -25.12
CA GLN A 80 5.61 6.60 -25.91
C GLN A 80 5.26 5.39 -25.03
N PRO A 81 4.08 4.77 -25.21
CA PRO A 81 3.74 3.56 -24.48
C PRO A 81 4.81 2.47 -24.64
N LEU A 82 5.20 1.82 -23.54
CA LEU A 82 6.06 0.65 -23.61
C LEU A 82 5.29 -0.53 -24.23
N PRO A 83 5.96 -1.46 -24.93
CA PRO A 83 5.33 -2.70 -25.36
C PRO A 83 5.01 -3.57 -24.13
N LEU A 84 3.83 -3.38 -23.55
CA LEU A 84 3.27 -4.21 -22.49
C LEU A 84 2.47 -5.33 -23.14
N GLU A 85 3.15 -6.43 -23.47
CA GLU A 85 2.55 -7.56 -24.17
C GLU A 85 1.64 -8.39 -23.24
N VAL A 86 0.42 -8.65 -23.70
CA VAL A 86 -0.51 -9.61 -23.12
C VAL A 86 -0.68 -10.76 -24.11
N GLN A 87 -0.46 -11.99 -23.67
CA GLN A 87 -0.75 -13.18 -24.44
C GLN A 87 -1.95 -13.88 -23.83
N LEU A 88 -2.95 -14.21 -24.65
CA LEU A 88 -4.16 -14.93 -24.24
C LEU A 88 -4.39 -16.14 -25.16
N PRO A 89 -5.05 -17.20 -24.67
CA PRO A 89 -5.40 -18.35 -25.48
C PRO A 89 -6.45 -17.98 -26.54
N ASP A 90 -6.15 -18.25 -27.80
CA ASP A 90 -7.05 -18.01 -28.93
C ASP A 90 -6.74 -19.02 -30.07
N VAL A 91 -7.78 -19.52 -30.74
CA VAL A 91 -7.65 -20.46 -31.87
C VAL A 91 -7.48 -19.78 -33.24
N GLY A 92 -7.52 -18.45 -33.28
CA GLY A 92 -7.38 -17.60 -34.46
C GLY A 92 -8.53 -17.74 -35.46
N THR A 93 -9.64 -18.33 -35.03
CA THR A 93 -10.81 -18.59 -35.87
C THR A 93 -12.06 -18.23 -35.08
N GLY A 94 -12.79 -17.21 -35.53
CA GLY A 94 -14.06 -16.82 -34.92
C GLY A 94 -15.04 -17.99 -34.75
N ASN A 95 -15.85 -17.92 -33.70
CA ASN A 95 -16.86 -18.91 -33.34
C ASN A 95 -16.32 -20.29 -32.94
N VAL A 96 -15.06 -20.36 -32.50
CA VAL A 96 -14.43 -21.57 -31.95
C VAL A 96 -13.72 -21.21 -30.65
N VAL A 97 -13.85 -22.06 -29.63
CA VAL A 97 -13.21 -21.84 -28.32
C VAL A 97 -11.85 -22.57 -28.21
N PRO A 98 -10.87 -22.03 -27.45
CA PRO A 98 -10.89 -20.72 -26.78
C PRO A 98 -10.88 -19.56 -27.78
N SER A 99 -11.69 -18.53 -27.52
CA SER A 99 -11.70 -17.27 -28.29
C SER A 99 -11.63 -16.09 -27.34
N THR A 100 -10.64 -15.24 -27.56
CA THR A 100 -10.34 -14.04 -26.77
C THR A 100 -10.97 -12.84 -27.43
N ALA A 101 -11.69 -12.03 -26.65
CA ALA A 101 -12.10 -10.71 -27.12
C ALA A 101 -10.96 -9.70 -26.98
N GLY A 102 -10.33 -9.68 -25.81
CA GLY A 102 -9.17 -8.84 -25.58
C GLY A 102 -8.83 -8.71 -24.09
N ALA A 103 -7.93 -7.78 -23.81
CA ALA A 103 -7.52 -7.40 -22.46
C ALA A 103 -7.21 -5.91 -22.40
N SER A 104 -7.32 -5.36 -21.19
CA SER A 104 -6.99 -3.99 -20.88
C SER A 104 -6.13 -3.95 -19.63
N LEU A 105 -5.17 -3.04 -19.60
CA LEU A 105 -4.43 -2.69 -18.39
C LEU A 105 -5.03 -1.41 -17.83
N VAL A 106 -5.50 -1.46 -16.58
CA VAL A 106 -5.97 -0.29 -15.84
C VAL A 106 -4.88 0.09 -14.84
N VAL A 107 -4.41 1.32 -14.90
CA VAL A 107 -3.40 1.86 -13.98
C VAL A 107 -4.01 3.03 -13.24
N ILE A 108 -4.17 2.86 -11.92
CA ILE A 108 -4.55 3.94 -11.01
C ILE A 108 -3.26 4.45 -10.38
N TYR A 109 -3.04 5.75 -10.50
CA TYR A 109 -1.87 6.42 -9.96
C TYR A 109 -2.31 7.75 -9.35
N ARG A 110 -1.47 8.32 -8.49
CA ARG A 110 -1.66 9.67 -7.98
C ARG A 110 -0.72 10.64 -8.67
N ASP A 111 -1.27 11.78 -9.03
CA ASP A 111 -0.51 12.98 -9.37
C ASP A 111 -0.70 13.98 -8.22
N PRO A 112 0.35 14.31 -7.46
CA PRO A 112 0.24 15.21 -6.32
C PRO A 112 -0.19 16.64 -6.70
N ASN A 113 -0.13 17.01 -7.98
CA ASN A 113 -0.52 18.33 -8.46
C ASN A 113 -1.99 18.39 -8.90
N ARG A 114 -2.78 17.33 -8.69
CA ARG A 114 -4.19 17.25 -9.09
C ARG A 114 -5.10 17.10 -7.88
N PRO A 115 -6.35 17.60 -7.96
CA PRO A 115 -7.34 17.39 -6.91
C PRO A 115 -7.59 15.90 -6.64
N LEU A 116 -8.02 15.58 -5.42
CA LEU A 116 -8.44 14.24 -5.07
C LEU A 116 -9.52 13.76 -6.04
N THR A 117 -9.32 12.57 -6.60
CA THR A 117 -10.19 11.98 -7.61
C THR A 117 -10.61 10.60 -7.13
N ALA A 118 -11.91 10.40 -6.97
CA ALA A 118 -12.44 9.06 -6.76
C ALA A 118 -12.48 8.32 -8.10
N VAL A 119 -12.00 7.09 -8.11
CA VAL A 119 -12.08 6.18 -9.25
C VAL A 119 -12.86 4.95 -8.80
N VAL A 120 -14.04 4.73 -9.38
CA VAL A 120 -14.87 3.56 -9.08
C VAL A 120 -14.88 2.64 -10.28
N ILE A 121 -14.54 1.37 -10.04
CA ILE A 121 -14.54 0.31 -11.04
C ILE A 121 -15.68 -0.65 -10.73
N TYR A 122 -16.63 -0.74 -11.66
CA TYR A 122 -17.65 -1.79 -11.71
C TYR A 122 -17.17 -2.84 -12.69
N ASP A 123 -16.50 -3.88 -12.18
CA ASP A 123 -16.02 -5.00 -12.96
C ASP A 123 -16.96 -6.21 -12.87
N GLY A 124 -16.85 -7.12 -13.84
CA GLY A 124 -17.71 -8.28 -13.93
C GLY A 124 -17.79 -8.82 -15.36
N SER A 125 -18.87 -9.53 -15.65
CA SER A 125 -19.19 -9.92 -17.02
C SER A 125 -20.67 -9.68 -17.25
N TYR A 126 -20.99 -8.93 -18.30
CA TYR A 126 -22.35 -8.72 -18.79
C TYR A 126 -22.34 -8.79 -20.30
N SER A 127 -23.24 -9.55 -20.91
CA SER A 127 -23.38 -9.61 -22.37
C SER A 127 -24.81 -9.30 -22.73
N MET A 128 -25.01 -8.36 -23.65
CA MET A 128 -26.34 -8.10 -24.22
C MET A 128 -26.81 -9.33 -24.99
N ASP A 129 -28.10 -9.61 -24.92
CA ASP A 129 -28.72 -10.66 -25.72
C ASP A 129 -30.10 -10.25 -26.22
N ASN A 130 -30.76 -11.15 -26.95
CA ASN A 130 -32.11 -10.89 -27.49
C ASN A 130 -33.16 -10.66 -26.40
N SER A 131 -32.94 -11.12 -25.17
CA SER A 131 -33.81 -10.88 -24.02
C SER A 131 -33.44 -9.63 -23.23
N THR A 132 -32.19 -9.18 -23.32
CA THR A 132 -31.60 -8.06 -22.58
C THR A 132 -30.80 -7.15 -23.53
N GLN A 133 -31.54 -6.37 -24.32
CA GLN A 133 -30.98 -5.53 -25.38
C GLN A 133 -30.49 -4.14 -24.90
N MET A 134 -30.21 -4.02 -23.59
CA MET A 134 -29.73 -2.78 -22.98
C MET A 134 -28.82 -3.12 -21.81
N MET A 135 -27.82 -2.28 -21.54
CA MET A 135 -27.03 -2.31 -20.32
C MET A 135 -27.37 -1.06 -19.51
N THR A 136 -27.56 -1.20 -18.20
CA THR A 136 -27.78 -0.08 -17.29
C THR A 136 -26.97 -0.31 -16.03
N GLN A 137 -26.18 0.68 -15.64
CA GLN A 137 -25.40 0.65 -14.42
C GLN A 137 -25.55 1.97 -13.67
N THR A 138 -26.03 1.87 -12.43
CA THR A 138 -25.91 2.96 -11.45
C THR A 138 -24.55 2.86 -10.78
N ILE A 139 -23.81 3.95 -10.78
CA ILE A 139 -22.46 4.09 -10.26
C ILE A 139 -22.54 4.94 -8.98
N THR A 140 -22.10 4.36 -7.87
CA THR A 140 -21.99 4.95 -6.53
C THR A 140 -20.55 4.77 -6.02
N GLY A 141 -20.26 5.13 -4.77
CA GLY A 141 -18.96 4.88 -4.15
C GLY A 141 -17.93 6.03 -4.25
N PHE A 142 -18.28 7.14 -4.91
CA PHE A 142 -17.48 8.38 -4.89
C PHE A 142 -18.00 9.43 -3.90
N TYR A 143 -19.15 9.16 -3.27
CA TYR A 143 -19.78 9.84 -2.12
C TYR A 143 -20.12 11.34 -2.24
N GLN A 144 -19.26 12.15 -2.86
CA GLN A 144 -19.50 13.57 -3.14
C GLN A 144 -18.54 14.06 -4.23
N ALA A 145 -19.09 14.35 -5.41
CA ALA A 145 -18.36 15.11 -6.42
C ALA A 145 -18.04 16.52 -5.90
N SER A 146 -16.87 17.04 -6.29
CA SER A 146 -16.41 18.38 -5.91
C SER A 146 -17.50 19.42 -6.10
N THR A 147 -17.67 20.28 -5.09
CA THR A 147 -18.69 21.34 -5.07
C THR A 147 -18.52 22.34 -6.23
N THR A 148 -17.30 22.45 -6.76
CA THR A 148 -16.94 23.44 -7.78
C THR A 148 -16.36 22.77 -9.02
N ASN A 149 -17.10 22.84 -10.15
CA ASN A 149 -16.66 22.35 -11.47
C ASN A 149 -16.06 20.93 -11.45
N PRO A 150 -16.83 19.90 -11.04
CA PRO A 150 -16.33 18.54 -10.98
C PRO A 150 -15.82 18.08 -12.36
N VAL A 151 -14.60 17.54 -12.39
CA VAL A 151 -14.00 16.95 -13.59
C VAL A 151 -14.25 15.46 -13.56
N ALA A 152 -14.96 14.93 -14.57
CA ALA A 152 -15.38 13.54 -14.61
C ALA A 152 -15.16 12.86 -15.97
N THR A 153 -14.81 11.59 -15.94
CA THR A 153 -14.69 10.72 -17.11
C THR A 153 -15.39 9.39 -16.88
N LEU A 154 -15.91 8.82 -17.97
CA LEU A 154 -16.53 7.50 -18.01
C LEU A 154 -15.80 6.65 -19.04
N THR A 155 -15.30 5.49 -18.61
CA THR A 155 -14.65 4.50 -19.46
C THR A 155 -15.45 3.21 -19.48
N HIS A 156 -15.69 2.68 -20.67
CA HIS A 156 -16.29 1.36 -20.88
C HIS A 156 -15.25 0.44 -21.50
N ILE A 157 -15.06 -0.75 -20.91
CA ILE A 157 -14.22 -1.83 -21.43
C ILE A 157 -15.13 -2.91 -21.99
N VAL A 158 -15.19 -2.99 -23.32
CA VAL A 158 -16.25 -3.71 -24.05
C VAL A 158 -15.65 -4.56 -25.16
N GLY A 159 -16.12 -5.79 -25.27
CA GLY A 159 -15.88 -6.68 -26.39
C GLY A 159 -17.07 -6.73 -27.36
N ASP A 160 -16.81 -7.29 -28.55
CA ASP A 160 -17.82 -7.61 -29.57
C ASP A 160 -18.48 -6.38 -30.26
N GLY A 161 -17.87 -5.19 -30.14
CA GLY A 161 -18.30 -3.98 -30.86
C GLY A 161 -18.30 -4.14 -32.39
N SER A 162 -19.28 -3.54 -33.07
CA SER A 162 -19.36 -3.59 -34.53
C SER A 162 -19.93 -2.29 -35.14
N GLY A 163 -20.19 -2.30 -36.45
CA GLY A 163 -20.70 -1.12 -37.16
C GLY A 163 -22.19 -0.85 -36.97
N LYS A 164 -22.88 -1.42 -35.96
CA LYS A 164 -24.33 -1.26 -35.80
C LYS A 164 -24.67 -0.02 -34.97
N TYR A 165 -25.91 0.08 -34.50
CA TYR A 165 -26.43 1.30 -33.88
C TYR A 165 -26.70 1.07 -32.40
N ASP A 166 -25.79 1.56 -31.58
CA ASP A 166 -25.96 1.69 -30.13
C ASP A 166 -25.87 3.16 -29.71
N ARG A 167 -26.46 3.50 -28.57
CA ARG A 167 -26.40 4.84 -27.99
C ARG A 167 -25.90 4.75 -26.57
N LEU A 168 -24.97 5.62 -26.22
CA LEU A 168 -24.55 5.85 -24.84
C LEU A 168 -25.35 7.02 -24.27
N LEU A 169 -25.99 6.78 -23.13
CA LEU A 169 -26.73 7.76 -22.35
C LEU A 169 -26.12 7.88 -20.95
N PHE A 170 -26.23 9.07 -20.36
CA PHE A 170 -25.69 9.36 -19.02
C PHE A 170 -26.63 10.27 -18.22
N SER A 171 -26.68 10.08 -16.91
CA SER A 171 -27.45 10.94 -15.99
C SER A 171 -26.86 10.96 -14.58
N THR A 172 -27.18 12.00 -13.81
CA THR A 172 -26.97 12.01 -12.35
C THR A 172 -28.10 11.27 -11.64
N GLY A 173 -27.78 10.60 -10.52
CA GLY A 173 -28.76 9.82 -9.75
C GLY A 173 -29.09 8.45 -10.34
N THR A 174 -29.99 7.73 -9.67
CA THR A 174 -30.60 6.50 -10.19
C THR A 174 -31.51 6.81 -11.39
N PRO A 175 -31.48 5.99 -12.45
CA PRO A 175 -32.35 6.19 -13.59
C PRO A 175 -33.73 5.66 -13.22
N ASP A 176 -34.57 6.51 -12.63
CA ASP A 176 -36.00 6.22 -12.54
C ASP A 176 -36.59 6.20 -13.95
N SER A 177 -37.65 5.43 -14.18
CA SER A 177 -38.35 5.29 -15.47
C SER A 177 -38.90 6.60 -16.09
N GLY A 178 -38.63 7.76 -15.47
CA GLY A 178 -38.90 9.11 -15.98
C GLY A 178 -37.73 10.10 -15.90
N SER A 179 -36.53 9.69 -15.44
CA SER A 179 -35.33 10.53 -15.44
C SER A 179 -34.79 10.65 -16.87
N ALA A 180 -34.68 11.88 -17.38
CA ALA A 180 -34.16 12.13 -18.73
C ALA A 180 -32.66 11.83 -18.77
N SER A 181 -32.27 10.65 -19.25
CA SER A 181 -30.88 10.38 -19.59
C SER A 181 -30.45 11.24 -20.77
N THR A 182 -29.27 11.85 -20.65
CA THR A 182 -28.70 12.71 -21.70
C THR A 182 -27.98 11.84 -22.71
N TYR A 183 -28.26 12.06 -23.99
CA TYR A 183 -27.54 11.40 -25.07
C TYR A 183 -26.09 11.92 -25.12
N VAL A 184 -25.13 11.00 -25.07
CA VAL A 184 -23.70 11.32 -25.04
C VAL A 184 -23.05 11.03 -26.40
N LEU A 185 -23.23 9.81 -26.92
CA LEU A 185 -22.56 9.35 -28.13
C LEU A 185 -23.37 8.26 -28.84
N GLN A 186 -23.22 8.17 -30.16
CA GLN A 186 -23.77 7.09 -31.00
C GLN A 186 -22.64 6.19 -31.49
N ASN A 187 -22.93 4.89 -31.52
CA ASN A 187 -22.04 3.78 -31.83
C ASN A 187 -20.62 4.01 -31.28
N PRO A 188 -20.47 4.04 -29.94
CA PRO A 188 -19.16 4.22 -29.32
C PRO A 188 -18.23 3.00 -29.48
N PHE A 189 -18.75 1.79 -29.70
CA PHE A 189 -18.01 0.52 -29.65
C PHE A 189 -17.89 -0.09 -31.06
N GLN A 190 -16.84 0.27 -31.78
CA GLN A 190 -16.67 -0.13 -33.18
C GLN A 190 -15.57 -1.19 -33.39
N GLY A 191 -14.74 -1.41 -32.37
CA GLY A 191 -13.56 -2.24 -32.48
C GLY A 191 -12.40 -1.64 -33.24
N ALA A 192 -11.18 -2.11 -32.94
CA ALA A 192 -9.98 -1.78 -33.71
C ALA A 192 -9.84 -2.54 -35.06
N VAL A 193 -10.87 -3.24 -35.54
CA VAL A 193 -10.68 -4.27 -36.58
C VAL A 193 -10.65 -3.68 -38.01
N THR A 194 -9.45 -3.62 -38.58
CA THR A 194 -9.18 -3.37 -40.01
C THR A 194 -9.38 -4.61 -40.91
N SER A 195 -9.93 -5.70 -40.40
CA SER A 195 -10.15 -6.94 -41.17
C SER A 195 -11.53 -7.53 -40.87
N GLY A 196 -12.38 -7.67 -41.89
CA GLY A 196 -13.75 -8.18 -41.79
C GLY A 196 -13.88 -9.68 -41.46
N ALA A 197 -13.13 -10.16 -40.46
CA ALA A 197 -13.26 -11.49 -39.88
C ALA A 197 -14.20 -11.44 -38.66
N SER A 198 -14.83 -12.57 -38.35
CA SER A 198 -15.74 -12.81 -37.23
C SER A 198 -15.06 -12.84 -35.85
N ASP A 199 -13.94 -12.14 -35.69
CA ASP A 199 -13.19 -12.11 -34.43
C ASP A 199 -13.80 -11.04 -33.51
N PRO A 200 -13.92 -11.30 -32.20
CA PRO A 200 -14.51 -10.35 -31.29
C PRO A 200 -13.64 -9.09 -31.21
N ALA A 201 -14.22 -7.92 -31.45
CA ALA A 201 -13.53 -6.66 -31.26
C ALA A 201 -13.33 -6.34 -29.77
N TRP A 202 -12.38 -5.44 -29.46
CA TRP A 202 -12.13 -4.96 -28.10
C TRP A 202 -11.94 -3.45 -28.07
N ASP A 203 -12.65 -2.78 -27.17
CA ASP A 203 -12.73 -1.33 -27.07
C ASP A 203 -12.52 -0.85 -25.62
N ASN A 204 -11.75 0.23 -25.48
CA ASN A 204 -11.52 0.96 -24.23
C ASN A 204 -11.99 2.42 -24.39
N VAL A 205 -13.29 2.61 -24.54
CA VAL A 205 -13.86 3.94 -24.86
C VAL A 205 -13.90 4.80 -23.60
N THR A 206 -13.18 5.93 -23.62
CA THR A 206 -13.18 6.92 -22.53
C THR A 206 -13.78 8.23 -23.00
N ILE A 207 -14.78 8.73 -22.26
CA ILE A 207 -15.57 9.91 -22.65
C ILE A 207 -15.58 10.92 -21.48
N PRO A 208 -15.33 12.21 -21.74
CA PRO A 208 -15.53 13.24 -20.73
C PRO A 208 -17.02 13.44 -20.45
N VAL A 209 -17.40 13.37 -19.18
CA VAL A 209 -18.79 13.53 -18.73
C VAL A 209 -18.96 14.66 -17.71
N SER A 210 -17.92 15.47 -17.48
CA SER A 210 -17.94 16.62 -16.56
C SER A 210 -19.14 17.55 -16.77
N ALA A 211 -19.56 17.77 -18.03
CA ALA A 211 -20.68 18.64 -18.38
C ALA A 211 -22.05 18.13 -17.86
N TYR A 212 -22.11 16.87 -17.44
CA TYR A 212 -23.32 16.20 -16.96
C TYR A 212 -23.27 15.91 -15.46
N VAL A 213 -22.18 16.25 -14.77
CA VAL A 213 -22.02 16.03 -13.32
C VAL A 213 -22.09 17.38 -12.62
N THR A 214 -23.03 17.52 -11.68
CA THR A 214 -23.14 18.71 -10.84
C THR A 214 -22.34 18.52 -9.54
N GLY A 215 -21.99 19.64 -8.88
CA GLY A 215 -21.43 19.57 -7.53
C GLY A 215 -22.34 18.83 -6.56
N ASP A 216 -21.73 18.21 -5.55
CA ASP A 216 -22.40 17.39 -4.51
C ASP A 216 -23.13 16.13 -5.01
N THR A 217 -22.97 15.76 -6.28
CA THR A 217 -23.49 14.49 -6.79
C THR A 217 -22.85 13.32 -6.04
N SER A 218 -23.62 12.31 -5.64
CA SER A 218 -23.14 11.09 -4.96
C SER A 218 -23.34 9.80 -5.79
N SER A 219 -24.10 9.90 -6.88
CA SER A 219 -24.34 8.80 -7.81
C SER A 219 -24.60 9.28 -9.24
N VAL A 220 -24.23 8.45 -10.21
CA VAL A 220 -24.50 8.66 -11.65
C VAL A 220 -24.99 7.36 -12.28
N SER A 221 -25.53 7.43 -13.49
CA SER A 221 -25.95 6.26 -14.24
C SER A 221 -25.50 6.32 -15.69
N THR A 222 -25.09 5.18 -16.21
CA THR A 222 -24.80 4.97 -17.63
C THR A 222 -25.74 3.93 -18.21
N VAL A 223 -26.21 4.18 -19.43
CA VAL A 223 -27.06 3.26 -20.19
C VAL A 223 -26.50 3.12 -21.59
N VAL A 224 -26.37 1.89 -22.06
CA VAL A 224 -26.13 1.59 -23.48
C VAL A 224 -27.36 0.85 -24.00
N ASP A 225 -28.02 1.43 -24.99
CA ASP A 225 -29.21 0.86 -25.61
C ASP A 225 -29.18 1.00 -27.15
N HIS A 226 -30.23 0.50 -27.79
CA HIS A 226 -30.56 0.83 -29.17
C HIS A 226 -31.91 1.55 -29.21
N ASP A 227 -32.16 2.32 -30.27
CA ASP A 227 -33.38 3.12 -30.42
C ASP A 227 -34.66 2.30 -30.65
N ARG A 228 -34.59 0.97 -30.49
CA ARG A 228 -35.65 -0.04 -30.70
C ARG A 228 -36.10 -0.21 -32.15
N ILE A 229 -35.47 0.49 -33.10
CA ILE A 229 -35.83 0.47 -34.51
C ILE A 229 -34.69 -0.14 -35.35
N SER A 230 -33.44 0.03 -34.92
CA SER A 230 -32.25 -0.54 -35.56
C SER A 230 -31.83 -1.91 -34.99
N SER A 231 -31.05 -2.66 -35.76
CA SER A 231 -30.26 -3.77 -35.22
C SER A 231 -29.18 -3.23 -34.28
N PHE A 232 -28.93 -3.93 -33.17
CA PHE A 232 -27.96 -3.56 -32.13
C PHE A 232 -26.74 -4.50 -32.11
N ASP A 233 -25.65 -4.06 -31.51
CA ASP A 233 -24.49 -4.92 -31.28
C ASP A 233 -24.68 -5.82 -30.06
N CYS A 234 -24.30 -7.09 -30.20
CA CYS A 234 -24.17 -7.94 -29.04
C CYS A 234 -22.86 -7.55 -28.38
N LEU A 235 -22.94 -6.73 -27.34
CA LEU A 235 -21.78 -6.19 -26.63
C LEU A 235 -21.54 -6.96 -25.33
N SER A 236 -20.27 -7.21 -25.00
CA SER A 236 -19.85 -7.86 -23.76
C SER A 236 -18.99 -6.94 -22.90
N TRP A 237 -19.42 -6.57 -21.70
CA TRP A 237 -18.67 -5.71 -20.77
C TRP A 237 -17.75 -6.52 -19.88
N GLY A 238 -16.49 -6.06 -19.78
CA GLY A 238 -15.56 -6.50 -18.73
C GLY A 238 -15.54 -5.55 -17.53
N ALA A 239 -15.66 -4.24 -17.77
CA ALA A 239 -15.74 -3.24 -16.71
C ALA A 239 -16.33 -1.90 -17.19
N ILE A 240 -16.80 -1.13 -16.21
CA ILE A 240 -17.15 0.29 -16.34
C ILE A 240 -16.35 1.05 -15.27
N ILE A 241 -15.64 2.08 -15.68
CA ILE A 241 -14.81 2.90 -14.79
C ILE A 241 -15.34 4.32 -14.83
N PHE A 242 -15.61 4.89 -13.66
CA PHE A 242 -15.98 6.29 -13.53
C PHE A 242 -14.95 6.97 -12.64
N SER A 243 -14.46 8.12 -13.10
CA SER A 243 -13.61 8.98 -12.27
C SER A 243 -14.23 10.35 -12.14
N VAL A 244 -14.12 10.92 -10.94
CA VAL A 244 -14.59 12.29 -10.66
C VAL A 244 -13.75 12.93 -9.57
N THR A 245 -13.43 14.22 -9.72
CA THR A 245 -12.84 15.01 -8.63
C THR A 245 -13.84 15.10 -7.48
N VAL A 246 -13.42 14.77 -6.27
CA VAL A 246 -14.27 14.78 -5.07
C VAL A 246 -13.99 16.00 -4.19
N GLN A 247 -14.90 16.29 -3.25
CA GLN A 247 -14.69 17.31 -2.25
C GLN A 247 -13.90 16.73 -1.07
N ASP A 248 -12.75 17.32 -0.79
CA ASP A 248 -11.85 17.01 0.32
C ASP A 248 -11.23 18.36 0.73
N THR A 249 -11.79 18.96 1.78
CA THR A 249 -11.52 20.35 2.16
C THR A 249 -10.23 20.50 2.95
N ASP A 250 -9.86 19.52 3.76
CA ASP A 250 -8.64 19.53 4.54
C ASP A 250 -7.52 18.64 3.97
N LEU A 251 -7.73 17.95 2.85
CA LEU A 251 -6.70 17.22 2.10
C LEU A 251 -6.16 15.96 2.81
N ASP A 252 -6.96 15.33 3.68
CA ASP A 252 -6.57 14.07 4.31
C ASP A 252 -6.90 12.82 3.45
N GLY A 253 -7.65 12.99 2.35
CA GLY A 253 -8.04 11.90 1.47
C GLY A 253 -9.43 11.31 1.73
N ILE A 254 -10.15 11.81 2.73
CA ILE A 254 -11.53 11.45 3.01
C ILE A 254 -12.45 12.50 2.39
N VAL A 255 -13.64 12.07 1.99
CA VAL A 255 -14.62 12.95 1.34
C VAL A 255 -15.46 13.66 2.39
N ASP A 256 -15.59 14.99 2.30
CA ASP A 256 -16.25 15.84 3.31
C ASP A 256 -17.60 15.29 3.82
N ASN A 257 -18.45 14.80 2.91
CA ASN A 257 -19.77 14.26 3.30
C ASN A 257 -19.68 13.04 4.23
N VAL A 258 -18.68 12.17 4.04
CA VAL A 258 -18.47 10.96 4.87
C VAL A 258 -18.02 11.35 6.27
N GLU A 259 -17.27 12.44 6.39
CA GLU A 259 -16.75 12.97 7.65
C GLU A 259 -17.78 13.84 8.39
N ASN A 260 -18.63 14.55 7.65
CA ASN A 260 -19.58 15.49 8.22
C ASN A 260 -20.93 14.84 8.61
N TYR A 261 -21.22 13.65 8.09
CA TYR A 261 -22.51 12.98 8.33
C TYR A 261 -22.35 11.48 8.54
N SER A 262 -23.03 10.93 9.56
CA SER A 262 -23.12 9.47 9.77
C SER A 262 -23.92 8.73 8.69
N ASN A 263 -24.76 9.45 7.95
CA ASN A 263 -25.62 8.91 6.90
C ASN A 263 -25.46 9.77 5.65
N ASP A 264 -25.68 9.16 4.49
CA ASP A 264 -25.72 9.84 3.21
C ASP A 264 -26.84 10.89 3.20
N PRO A 265 -26.53 12.20 3.04
CA PRO A 265 -27.53 13.26 3.03
C PRO A 265 -28.57 13.13 1.90
N SER A 266 -28.21 12.45 0.80
CA SER A 266 -29.09 12.30 -0.36
C SER A 266 -30.13 11.20 -0.18
N THR A 267 -29.82 10.17 0.61
CA THR A 267 -30.70 8.99 0.81
C THR A 267 -31.22 8.86 2.24
N GLY A 268 -30.57 9.48 3.21
CA GLY A 268 -30.86 9.35 4.65
C GLY A 268 -30.44 7.99 5.24
N THR A 269 -29.73 7.15 4.49
CA THR A 269 -29.28 5.82 4.93
C THR A 269 -27.81 5.82 5.32
N PRO A 270 -27.34 4.86 6.14
CA PRO A 270 -25.91 4.72 6.42
C PRO A 270 -25.10 4.60 5.13
N TRP A 271 -23.90 5.20 5.11
CA TRP A 271 -22.99 5.08 3.99
C TRP A 271 -22.71 3.61 3.65
N ALA A 272 -22.62 3.30 2.36
CA ALA A 272 -22.35 1.95 1.88
C ALA A 272 -21.46 1.99 0.63
N ASP A 273 -20.66 0.94 0.47
CA ASP A 273 -19.90 0.71 -0.75
C ASP A 273 -20.84 0.38 -1.94
N PRO A 274 -20.32 0.33 -3.17
CA PRO A 274 -21.08 -0.08 -4.36
C PRO A 274 -21.81 -1.44 -4.27
N ALA A 275 -21.32 -2.36 -3.43
CA ALA A 275 -21.93 -3.67 -3.21
C ALA A 275 -22.99 -3.65 -2.09
N GLY A 276 -23.25 -2.49 -1.49
CA GLY A 276 -24.22 -2.30 -0.41
C GLY A 276 -23.68 -2.66 0.98
N ASN A 277 -22.38 -2.93 1.13
CA ASN A 277 -21.79 -3.13 2.46
C ASN A 277 -21.66 -1.78 3.16
N ARG A 278 -22.22 -1.67 4.36
CA ARG A 278 -22.16 -0.44 5.16
C ARG A 278 -20.70 -0.03 5.41
N LEU A 279 -20.34 1.23 5.20
CA LEU A 279 -19.01 1.77 5.53
C LEU A 279 -18.88 2.05 7.04
N PRO A 280 -17.65 2.17 7.57
CA PRO A 280 -17.44 2.75 8.90
C PRO A 280 -18.12 4.13 9.01
N ASP A 281 -18.69 4.43 10.18
CA ASP A 281 -19.28 5.73 10.50
C ASP A 281 -18.17 6.71 10.90
N ILE A 282 -17.41 7.18 9.90
CA ILE A 282 -16.24 8.05 10.06
C ILE A 282 -16.59 9.31 10.86
N HIS A 283 -17.72 9.94 10.53
CA HIS A 283 -18.24 11.08 11.29
C HIS A 283 -18.33 10.77 12.79
N ALA A 284 -18.92 9.65 13.19
CA ALA A 284 -19.04 9.30 14.61
C ALA A 284 -17.72 8.92 15.28
N MET A 285 -16.70 8.57 14.50
CA MET A 285 -15.35 8.24 15.00
C MET A 285 -14.49 9.50 15.21
N CYS A 286 -14.76 10.56 14.46
CA CYS A 286 -14.06 11.83 14.54
C CYS A 286 -14.24 12.52 15.90
N ILE A 287 -13.20 13.21 16.35
CA ILE A 287 -13.14 13.87 17.66
C ILE A 287 -14.19 14.97 17.82
N ALA A 288 -14.57 15.65 16.72
CA ALA A 288 -15.58 16.70 16.74
C ALA A 288 -16.99 16.18 17.03
N ALA A 289 -17.28 14.92 16.68
CA ALA A 289 -18.57 14.28 16.90
C ALA A 289 -18.69 13.59 18.26
N ASP A 290 -17.57 13.33 18.95
CA ASP A 290 -17.53 12.69 20.25
C ASP A 290 -16.90 13.61 21.33
N PRO A 291 -17.67 14.59 21.86
CA PRO A 291 -17.17 15.51 22.89
C PRO A 291 -16.82 14.81 24.22
N SER A 292 -17.14 13.52 24.38
CA SER A 292 -16.76 12.74 25.56
C SER A 292 -15.27 12.39 25.58
N ARG A 293 -14.59 12.42 24.42
CA ARG A 293 -13.18 11.98 24.28
C ARG A 293 -12.14 12.92 24.89
N ASP A 294 -12.49 14.16 25.23
CA ASP A 294 -11.46 15.11 25.69
C ASP A 294 -11.95 16.13 26.73
N ASN A 295 -13.15 15.96 27.32
CA ASN A 295 -13.81 16.99 28.13
C ASN A 295 -13.82 18.38 27.46
N LEU A 296 -13.65 18.42 26.13
CA LEU A 296 -13.63 19.65 25.35
C LEU A 296 -15.06 20.17 25.25
N PRO A 297 -15.30 21.46 25.46
CA PRO A 297 -16.62 22.03 25.25
C PRO A 297 -17.02 21.79 23.79
N SER A 298 -18.16 21.16 23.58
CA SER A 298 -18.72 20.88 22.24
C SER A 298 -18.92 22.15 21.39
N SER A 299 -18.94 23.32 22.02
CA SER A 299 -18.90 24.62 21.36
C SER A 299 -17.46 24.99 20.97
N GLY A 300 -17.12 24.85 19.68
CA GLY A 300 -15.84 25.31 19.12
C GLY A 300 -14.90 24.23 18.60
N LEU A 301 -15.35 22.96 18.54
CA LEU A 301 -14.67 21.94 17.74
C LEU A 301 -14.93 22.20 16.25
N PRO A 302 -13.90 22.09 15.39
CA PRO A 302 -14.03 22.23 13.94
C PRO A 302 -14.90 21.12 13.35
N SER A 303 -15.38 21.30 12.12
CA SER A 303 -15.97 20.17 11.37
C SER A 303 -14.88 19.13 11.13
N CYS A 304 -15.24 17.84 11.05
CA CYS A 304 -14.27 16.77 10.77
C CYS A 304 -13.51 17.07 9.46
N SER A 305 -14.24 17.41 8.40
CA SER A 305 -13.66 17.79 7.09
C SER A 305 -12.93 19.14 7.03
N THR A 306 -12.59 19.73 8.18
CA THR A 306 -11.84 20.99 8.26
C THR A 306 -10.57 20.84 9.08
N HIS A 307 -10.24 19.63 9.50
CA HIS A 307 -9.04 19.29 10.23
C HIS A 307 -8.60 17.88 9.86
N LYS A 308 -7.41 17.75 9.28
CA LYS A 308 -6.88 16.48 8.79
C LYS A 308 -6.95 15.37 9.84
N ASP A 309 -7.51 14.23 9.43
CA ASP A 309 -7.64 13.05 10.27
C ASP A 309 -6.72 11.90 9.78
N LEU A 310 -6.29 11.06 10.72
CA LEU A 310 -5.55 9.82 10.45
C LEU A 310 -6.20 8.66 11.20
N TYR A 311 -6.78 7.72 10.44
CA TYR A 311 -7.42 6.54 11.01
C TYR A 311 -6.48 5.33 10.98
N LEU A 312 -6.22 4.77 12.15
CA LEU A 312 -5.41 3.58 12.34
C LEU A 312 -6.25 2.44 12.90
N GLU A 313 -6.02 1.23 12.41
CA GLU A 313 -6.53 0.01 13.02
C GLU A 313 -5.36 -0.88 13.41
N ILE A 314 -5.37 -1.33 14.67
CA ILE A 314 -4.26 -2.06 15.25
C ILE A 314 -4.63 -3.53 15.44
N GLY A 315 -3.84 -4.41 14.83
CA GLY A 315 -3.78 -5.82 15.17
C GLY A 315 -2.51 -6.13 15.96
N TYR A 316 -2.51 -7.18 16.78
CA TYR A 316 -1.30 -7.58 17.51
C TYR A 316 -1.21 -9.07 17.78
N LEU A 317 0.01 -9.57 17.98
CA LEU A 317 0.25 -10.92 18.48
C LEU A 317 0.44 -10.92 19.99
N LYS A 318 0.17 -12.06 20.62
CA LYS A 318 0.43 -12.27 22.05
C LYS A 318 0.88 -13.70 22.32
N SER A 319 1.57 -13.90 23.44
CA SER A 319 1.84 -15.23 23.98
C SER A 319 1.23 -15.33 25.36
N THR A 320 0.16 -16.12 25.50
CA THR A 320 -0.55 -16.34 26.75
C THR A 320 0.24 -17.23 27.71
N ASN A 321 1.03 -18.17 27.17
CA ASN A 321 1.77 -19.15 27.98
C ASN A 321 3.29 -18.89 28.01
N GLY A 322 3.78 -17.92 27.25
CA GLY A 322 5.22 -17.73 27.04
C GLY A 322 5.83 -18.80 26.14
N TRP A 323 7.14 -18.69 25.89
CA TRP A 323 7.92 -19.63 25.06
C TRP A 323 9.22 -20.05 25.72
N ASP A 324 9.58 -21.32 25.54
CA ASP A 324 10.89 -21.85 25.89
C ASP A 324 11.78 -21.92 24.62
N TYR A 325 12.70 -20.97 24.49
CA TYR A 325 13.72 -20.95 23.45
C TYR A 325 14.97 -21.72 23.94
N SER A 326 14.94 -23.05 24.01
CA SER A 326 16.19 -23.80 24.27
C SER A 326 16.81 -24.32 22.97
N PRO A 327 17.94 -23.76 22.51
CA PRO A 327 18.68 -24.28 21.37
C PRO A 327 19.62 -25.45 21.74
N SER A 328 19.94 -25.65 23.02
CA SER A 328 20.83 -26.73 23.49
C SER A 328 20.81 -26.89 25.02
N PRO A 329 21.02 -28.10 25.59
CA PRO A 329 21.09 -28.32 27.05
C PRO A 329 22.22 -27.58 27.79
N GLN A 330 23.13 -26.88 27.08
CA GLN A 330 24.28 -26.19 27.68
C GLN A 330 24.08 -24.68 27.88
N ASP A 331 23.02 -24.06 27.35
CA ASP A 331 22.66 -22.67 27.62
C ASP A 331 21.22 -22.63 28.18
N PRO A 332 20.99 -22.12 29.41
CA PRO A 332 19.63 -22.01 29.93
C PRO A 332 18.81 -21.05 29.04
N PRO A 333 17.55 -21.40 28.72
CA PRO A 333 16.75 -20.65 27.76
C PRO A 333 16.50 -19.20 28.22
N PRO A 334 16.46 -18.21 27.33
CA PRO A 334 15.60 -17.06 27.58
C PRO A 334 14.15 -17.58 27.47
N VAL A 335 13.58 -18.00 28.59
CA VAL A 335 12.13 -18.22 28.67
C VAL A 335 11.48 -16.86 28.44
N ALA A 336 10.76 -16.69 27.35
CA ALA A 336 9.87 -15.56 27.21
C ALA A 336 8.66 -15.84 28.11
N PRO A 337 8.39 -15.03 29.15
CA PRO A 337 7.16 -15.16 29.91
C PRO A 337 5.94 -14.86 29.02
N PRO A 338 4.72 -15.11 29.50
CA PRO A 338 3.52 -14.54 28.87
C PRO A 338 3.70 -13.05 28.59
N HIS A 339 3.39 -12.62 27.37
CA HIS A 339 3.59 -11.25 26.91
C HIS A 339 2.59 -10.90 25.80
N THR A 340 2.48 -9.61 25.50
CA THR A 340 1.64 -9.07 24.42
C THR A 340 2.45 -8.05 23.63
N HIS A 341 2.20 -7.98 22.32
CA HIS A 341 2.73 -6.92 21.47
C HIS A 341 1.72 -5.78 21.27
N LYS A 342 0.58 -5.79 21.98
CA LYS A 342 -0.35 -4.65 22.01
C LYS A 342 0.42 -3.38 22.43
N PRO A 343 0.40 -2.29 21.66
CA PRO A 343 1.08 -1.07 22.04
C PRO A 343 0.47 -0.50 23.33
N THR A 344 1.28 0.07 24.20
CA THR A 344 0.81 0.61 25.49
C THR A 344 0.05 1.94 25.32
N PRO A 345 -0.71 2.38 26.34
CA PRO A 345 -1.25 3.74 26.40
C PRO A 345 -0.20 4.83 26.16
N GLU A 346 1.00 4.67 26.70
CA GLU A 346 2.11 5.63 26.55
C GLU A 346 2.62 5.68 25.12
N THR A 347 2.71 4.53 24.43
CA THR A 347 3.06 4.47 23.01
C THR A 347 2.02 5.22 22.17
N VAL A 348 0.73 4.97 22.39
CA VAL A 348 -0.36 5.66 21.66
C VAL A 348 -0.36 7.16 21.97
N ALA A 349 -0.14 7.55 23.23
CA ALA A 349 -0.04 8.95 23.63
C ALA A 349 1.13 9.65 22.91
N ALA A 350 2.33 9.06 22.95
CA ALA A 350 3.51 9.65 22.35
C ALA A 350 3.38 9.84 20.84
N PHE A 351 2.82 8.84 20.14
CA PHE A 351 2.53 8.92 18.72
C PHE A 351 1.46 9.98 18.40
N GLY A 352 0.32 9.93 19.09
CA GLY A 352 -0.78 10.86 18.86
C GLY A 352 -0.39 12.31 19.17
N ASP A 353 0.36 12.54 20.26
CA ASP A 353 0.84 13.88 20.64
C ASP A 353 1.83 14.44 19.60
N ALA A 354 2.67 13.59 18.99
CA ALA A 354 3.58 14.01 17.93
C ALA A 354 2.82 14.46 16.67
N MET A 355 1.79 13.72 16.27
CA MET A 355 0.94 14.06 15.11
C MET A 355 0.08 15.30 15.37
N ALA A 356 -0.53 15.39 16.55
CA ALA A 356 -1.32 16.56 16.95
C ALA A 356 -0.48 17.83 17.11
N SER A 357 0.82 17.68 17.40
CA SER A 357 1.77 18.79 17.52
C SER A 357 2.61 19.02 16.27
N ALA A 358 2.25 18.42 15.13
CA ALA A 358 2.96 18.62 13.87
C ALA A 358 3.13 20.14 13.61
N PRO A 359 4.34 20.59 13.25
CA PRO A 359 4.73 21.99 13.37
C PRO A 359 3.88 22.94 12.51
N ASN A 360 3.66 24.14 13.05
CA ASN A 360 3.05 25.27 12.37
C ASN A 360 3.96 25.81 11.24
N ALA A 361 3.38 26.45 10.20
CA ALA A 361 4.12 27.33 9.30
C ALA A 361 5.01 28.29 10.08
N ILE A 362 6.25 28.38 9.61
CA ILE A 362 7.10 29.51 9.95
C ILE A 362 6.43 30.78 9.39
N PRO A 363 6.27 31.86 10.18
CA PRO A 363 5.77 33.13 9.68
C PRO A 363 6.54 33.58 8.43
N GLY A 364 5.84 33.64 7.28
CA GLY A 364 6.42 33.98 5.98
C GLY A 364 6.62 32.82 5.00
N ASN A 365 6.34 31.58 5.40
CA ASN A 365 6.29 30.42 4.49
C ASN A 365 5.02 29.58 4.75
N PRO A 366 3.88 29.89 4.08
CA PRO A 366 2.61 29.16 4.27
C PRO A 366 2.62 27.73 3.68
N LEU A 367 3.74 27.30 3.09
CA LEU A 367 3.92 25.94 2.56
C LEU A 367 4.58 24.99 3.56
N PHE A 368 4.87 25.44 4.79
CA PHE A 368 5.52 24.62 5.81
C PHE A 368 4.52 24.11 6.85
N GLY A 369 4.54 22.82 7.15
CA GLY A 369 3.75 22.23 8.23
C GLY A 369 2.38 21.68 7.81
N VAL A 370 1.61 21.24 8.79
CA VAL A 370 0.26 20.68 8.59
C VAL A 370 -0.78 21.74 8.93
N HIS A 371 -1.31 22.41 7.90
CA HIS A 371 -2.34 23.44 8.03
C HIS A 371 -3.72 22.94 7.71
N ASN A 372 -4.68 23.39 8.52
CA ASN A 372 -6.08 23.03 8.35
C ASN A 372 -6.98 24.25 8.13
N PRO A 373 -8.09 24.08 7.38
CA PRO A 373 -9.09 25.13 7.13
C PRO A 373 -9.70 25.74 8.41
N ASP A 374 -9.71 25.03 9.53
CA ASP A 374 -10.17 25.53 10.82
C ASP A 374 -9.19 26.52 11.52
N GLY A 375 -8.01 26.71 10.94
CA GLY A 375 -6.96 27.59 11.47
C GLY A 375 -6.12 26.98 12.59
N LYS A 376 -6.25 25.66 12.87
CA LYS A 376 -5.38 24.91 13.76
C LYS A 376 -4.41 24.05 12.96
N ASP A 377 -3.22 23.86 13.52
CA ASP A 377 -2.20 23.00 12.92
C ASP A 377 -2.26 21.61 13.56
N GLY A 378 -1.65 20.62 12.90
CA GLY A 378 -1.61 19.24 13.38
C GLY A 378 -2.52 18.27 12.61
N ILE A 379 -2.50 17.01 13.07
CA ILE A 379 -3.32 15.90 12.55
C ILE A 379 -4.04 15.27 13.74
N TYR A 380 -5.34 15.02 13.61
CA TYR A 380 -6.11 14.25 14.59
C TYR A 380 -6.00 12.76 14.30
N VAL A 381 -5.44 12.01 15.24
CA VAL A 381 -5.26 10.57 15.12
C VAL A 381 -6.43 9.85 15.78
N HIS A 382 -7.00 8.89 15.07
CA HIS A 382 -8.06 8.00 15.53
C HIS A 382 -7.59 6.55 15.46
N VAL A 383 -7.30 5.96 16.61
CA VAL A 383 -6.76 4.61 16.75
C VAL A 383 -7.86 3.66 17.19
N ASP A 384 -8.18 2.70 16.33
CA ASP A 384 -9.00 1.56 16.69
C ASP A 384 -8.11 0.43 17.21
N ILE A 385 -8.09 0.29 18.54
CA ILE A 385 -7.38 -0.77 19.27
C ILE A 385 -8.35 -1.75 19.94
N GLY A 386 -9.63 -1.70 19.54
CA GLY A 386 -10.72 -2.48 20.12
C GLY A 386 -11.37 -1.84 21.34
N ASP A 387 -12.63 -2.24 21.60
CA ASP A 387 -13.44 -1.73 22.71
C ASP A 387 -13.34 -2.61 23.97
N ASP A 388 -12.12 -2.96 24.38
CA ASP A 388 -11.91 -3.82 25.55
C ASP A 388 -11.84 -3.03 26.88
N GLU A 389 -11.72 -3.76 27.99
CA GLU A 389 -11.59 -3.19 29.33
C GLU A 389 -10.28 -2.40 29.53
N ASP A 390 -9.25 -2.70 28.72
CA ASP A 390 -7.97 -2.00 28.77
C ASP A 390 -8.02 -0.66 28.04
N ALA A 391 -8.92 -0.49 27.07
CA ALA A 391 -9.05 0.74 26.28
C ALA A 391 -9.43 1.97 27.11
N ASP A 392 -10.01 1.82 28.30
CA ASP A 392 -10.22 2.93 29.25
C ASP A 392 -8.90 3.52 29.78
N ASN A 393 -7.80 2.77 29.74
CA ASN A 393 -6.48 3.23 30.18
C ASN A 393 -5.74 4.04 29.12
N TYR A 394 -6.22 4.06 27.86
CA TYR A 394 -5.59 4.78 26.77
C TYR A 394 -6.05 6.25 26.74
N PRO A 395 -5.28 7.14 26.09
CA PRO A 395 -5.68 8.53 25.92
C PRO A 395 -6.96 8.65 25.09
N GLN A 396 -8.08 8.97 25.75
CA GLN A 396 -9.42 8.99 25.14
C GLN A 396 -9.52 9.87 23.88
N LYS A 397 -8.71 10.92 23.79
CA LYS A 397 -8.61 11.80 22.60
C LYS A 397 -8.11 11.11 21.33
N TYR A 398 -7.44 9.95 21.43
CA TYR A 398 -6.85 9.25 20.28
C TYR A 398 -7.50 7.93 19.94
N ILE A 399 -8.40 7.42 20.75
CA ILE A 399 -8.94 6.06 20.61
C ILE A 399 -10.39 6.08 20.15
N ILE A 400 -10.71 5.18 19.23
CA ILE A 400 -12.07 4.93 18.80
C ILE A 400 -12.75 4.04 19.84
N ARG A 401 -13.91 4.47 20.32
CA ARG A 401 -14.74 3.77 21.31
C ARG A 401 -16.15 3.57 20.78
N ASP A 402 -16.81 2.51 21.22
CA ASP A 402 -18.24 2.35 20.97
C ASP A 402 -19.01 3.38 21.80
N THR A 403 -19.92 4.11 21.15
CA THR A 403 -20.66 5.20 21.80
C THR A 403 -22.09 5.29 21.28
N GLY A 404 -23.03 5.65 22.17
CA GLY A 404 -24.43 5.85 21.81
C GLY A 404 -25.13 4.63 21.18
N GLY A 405 -24.66 3.42 21.47
CA GLY A 405 -25.16 2.17 20.87
C GLY A 405 -24.66 1.90 19.43
N LYS A 406 -23.68 2.66 18.95
CA LYS A 406 -22.97 2.40 17.69
C LYS A 406 -21.73 1.56 17.96
N ILE A 407 -21.52 0.55 17.12
CA ILE A 407 -20.29 -0.25 17.09
C ILE A 407 -19.32 0.46 16.14
N LEU A 408 -18.37 1.18 16.70
CA LEU A 408 -17.35 1.96 15.99
C LEU A 408 -16.00 1.25 16.05
N ALA A 409 -15.63 0.77 17.24
CA ALA A 409 -14.39 0.08 17.50
C ALA A 409 -14.52 -1.38 17.09
N ARG A 410 -13.78 -1.75 16.05
CA ARG A 410 -13.71 -3.10 15.50
C ARG A 410 -12.28 -3.60 15.35
N GLY A 411 -11.27 -2.82 15.71
CA GLY A 411 -9.87 -3.24 15.74
C GLY A 411 -9.53 -4.01 17.02
N GLY A 412 -8.23 -4.09 17.31
CA GLY A 412 -7.72 -4.78 18.50
C GLY A 412 -7.70 -6.30 18.40
N GLU A 413 -7.97 -6.87 17.22
CA GLU A 413 -7.88 -8.30 17.03
C GLU A 413 -6.46 -8.79 17.27
N ASN A 414 -6.39 -9.92 17.96
CA ASN A 414 -5.14 -10.58 18.26
C ASN A 414 -5.13 -12.03 17.76
N ALA A 415 -3.92 -12.57 17.64
CA ALA A 415 -3.71 -14.00 17.58
C ALA A 415 -2.66 -14.42 18.60
N GLU A 416 -2.81 -15.66 19.05
CA GLU A 416 -1.74 -16.33 19.77
C GLU A 416 -0.55 -16.52 18.82
N GLU A 417 0.62 -16.12 19.28
CA GLU A 417 1.87 -16.55 18.65
C GLU A 417 1.85 -18.08 18.59
N SER A 418 2.23 -18.65 17.45
CA SER A 418 2.24 -20.10 17.33
C SER A 418 3.54 -20.54 16.68
N GLN A 419 4.07 -21.65 17.17
CA GLN A 419 5.18 -22.32 16.50
C GLN A 419 4.65 -22.88 15.18
N CYS A 420 5.41 -22.66 14.11
CA CYS A 420 5.14 -23.34 12.86
C CYS A 420 5.22 -24.86 13.06
N VAL A 421 4.23 -25.59 12.52
CA VAL A 421 4.18 -27.05 12.57
C VAL A 421 4.42 -27.59 11.16
N PRO A 422 5.52 -28.32 10.92
CA PRO A 422 5.83 -28.84 9.59
C PRO A 422 4.81 -29.90 9.15
N ASP A 423 4.62 -30.07 7.83
CA ASP A 423 3.69 -31.09 7.28
C ASP A 423 4.18 -32.51 7.57
N SER A 424 3.80 -33.02 8.75
CA SER A 424 4.09 -34.39 9.18
C SER A 424 3.21 -35.43 8.49
N ALA A 425 2.16 -35.02 7.77
CA ALA A 425 1.26 -35.93 7.06
C ALA A 425 1.88 -36.46 5.75
N ASN A 426 2.86 -35.75 5.17
CA ASN A 426 3.55 -36.14 3.93
C ASN A 426 5.08 -36.09 4.08
N PRO A 427 5.70 -36.94 4.92
CA PRO A 427 7.12 -36.82 5.26
C PRO A 427 8.10 -36.98 4.09
N GLY A 428 7.67 -37.58 2.97
CA GLY A 428 8.48 -37.68 1.74
C GLY A 428 8.30 -36.53 0.75
N ASN A 429 7.28 -35.70 0.93
CA ASN A 429 6.98 -34.53 0.10
C ASN A 429 6.09 -33.57 0.91
N PRO A 430 6.64 -32.88 1.92
CA PRO A 430 5.86 -32.03 2.79
C PRO A 430 5.24 -30.90 1.97
N ARG A 431 3.94 -30.68 2.14
CA ARG A 431 3.21 -29.59 1.44
C ARG A 431 3.66 -28.21 1.90
N TRP A 432 4.22 -28.11 3.10
CA TRP A 432 4.78 -26.89 3.67
C TRP A 432 5.92 -27.19 4.65
N THR A 433 6.82 -26.22 4.81
CA THR A 433 8.00 -26.33 5.68
C THR A 433 8.16 -25.09 6.54
N CYS A 434 8.57 -25.27 7.79
CA CYS A 434 8.78 -24.15 8.69
C CYS A 434 10.06 -23.38 8.38
N GLN A 435 9.93 -22.13 7.93
CA GLN A 435 11.08 -21.25 7.77
C GLN A 435 11.64 -20.78 9.12
N PHE A 436 10.79 -20.53 10.12
CA PHE A 436 11.22 -20.04 11.44
C PHE A 436 10.68 -20.92 12.58
N PRO A 437 11.05 -22.22 12.64
CA PRO A 437 10.43 -23.19 13.54
C PRO A 437 10.60 -22.87 15.03
N LYS A 438 11.62 -22.09 15.40
CA LYS A 438 11.90 -21.70 16.79
C LYS A 438 11.43 -20.29 17.15
N TRP A 439 10.82 -19.55 16.21
CA TRP A 439 10.51 -18.14 16.39
C TRP A 439 9.01 -17.91 16.16
N PRO A 440 8.16 -18.32 17.12
CA PRO A 440 6.72 -18.09 17.03
C PRO A 440 6.42 -16.58 16.94
N GLY A 441 5.34 -16.25 16.23
CA GLY A 441 4.96 -14.85 16.00
C GLY A 441 5.83 -14.09 14.99
N THR A 442 6.63 -14.81 14.19
CA THR A 442 7.34 -14.24 13.06
C THR A 442 6.38 -14.04 11.89
N ILE A 443 6.37 -12.83 11.31
CA ILE A 443 5.48 -12.47 10.18
C ILE A 443 6.32 -12.18 8.94
N ILE A 444 6.19 -13.00 7.90
CA ILE A 444 6.72 -12.70 6.58
C ILE A 444 5.90 -11.55 5.98
N TRP A 445 6.60 -10.49 5.57
CA TRP A 445 5.96 -9.28 5.03
C TRP A 445 5.09 -9.60 3.81
N LYS A 446 3.90 -9.00 3.81
CA LYS A 446 2.77 -9.21 2.87
C LYS A 446 2.16 -10.60 2.79
N PHE A 447 2.92 -11.69 2.79
CA PHE A 447 2.30 -13.02 2.72
C PHE A 447 1.59 -13.40 4.03
N ASP A 448 2.33 -13.52 5.13
CA ASP A 448 1.75 -13.85 6.44
C ASP A 448 0.94 -12.67 6.98
N PHE A 449 1.43 -11.45 6.72
CA PHE A 449 0.74 -10.22 7.11
C PHE A 449 -0.68 -10.15 6.54
N GLN A 450 -0.82 -10.34 5.22
CA GLN A 450 -2.13 -10.33 4.57
C GLN A 450 -2.98 -11.48 5.09
N SER A 451 -2.39 -12.67 5.24
CA SER A 451 -3.10 -13.84 5.77
C SER A 451 -3.66 -13.55 7.16
N PHE A 452 -2.91 -12.89 8.03
CA PHE A 452 -3.37 -12.48 9.35
C PHE A 452 -4.52 -11.45 9.28
N ARG A 453 -4.31 -10.37 8.53
CA ARG A 453 -5.25 -9.26 8.38
C ARG A 453 -6.60 -9.69 7.78
N ASP A 454 -6.54 -10.54 6.76
CA ASP A 454 -7.71 -11.01 5.99
C ASP A 454 -8.33 -12.28 6.60
N SER A 455 -7.74 -12.85 7.66
CA SER A 455 -8.29 -14.03 8.34
C SER A 455 -9.62 -13.73 9.01
N TRP A 456 -10.50 -14.72 8.99
CA TRP A 456 -11.79 -14.64 9.68
C TRP A 456 -11.63 -14.68 11.20
N VAL A 457 -12.46 -13.88 11.86
CA VAL A 457 -12.62 -13.84 13.31
C VAL A 457 -14.11 -13.91 13.66
N ASP A 458 -14.40 -14.19 14.92
CA ASP A 458 -15.76 -14.20 15.42
C ASP A 458 -16.34 -12.77 15.42
N ALA A 459 -17.64 -12.62 15.60
CA ALA A 459 -18.32 -11.33 15.62
C ALA A 459 -17.73 -10.37 16.68
N ASN A 460 -17.11 -10.89 17.74
CA ASN A 460 -16.42 -10.12 18.77
C ASN A 460 -14.91 -9.94 18.54
N GLY A 461 -14.36 -10.41 17.40
CA GLY A 461 -12.93 -10.29 17.06
C GLY A 461 -12.05 -11.43 17.57
N ALA A 462 -12.61 -12.41 18.28
CA ALA A 462 -11.84 -13.56 18.77
C ALA A 462 -11.46 -14.54 17.65
N GLU A 463 -10.39 -15.30 17.85
CA GLU A 463 -9.99 -16.36 16.92
C GLU A 463 -11.06 -17.45 16.81
N LEU A 464 -11.29 -17.92 15.57
CA LEU A 464 -12.29 -18.94 15.29
C LEU A 464 -11.84 -20.32 15.77
N ASN A 465 -12.78 -21.08 16.36
CA ASN A 465 -12.58 -22.51 16.54
C ASN A 465 -12.79 -23.27 15.22
N SER A 466 -12.42 -24.56 15.18
CA SER A 466 -12.45 -25.38 13.96
C SER A 466 -13.83 -25.45 13.29
N ASN A 467 -14.93 -25.43 14.05
CA ASN A 467 -16.28 -25.48 13.49
C ASN A 467 -16.67 -24.13 12.86
N GLN A 468 -16.33 -23.02 13.51
CA GLN A 468 -16.56 -21.67 12.98
C GLN A 468 -15.71 -21.45 11.71
N TRP A 469 -14.47 -21.91 11.70
CA TRP A 469 -13.61 -21.86 10.52
C TRP A 469 -14.21 -22.61 9.33
N ALA A 470 -14.68 -23.85 9.57
CA ALA A 470 -15.35 -24.64 8.54
C ALA A 470 -16.64 -23.96 8.01
N TYR A 471 -17.39 -23.29 8.88
CA TYR A 471 -18.55 -22.51 8.47
C TYR A 471 -18.15 -21.35 7.55
N CYS A 472 -17.19 -20.52 7.96
CA CYS A 472 -16.74 -19.38 7.17
C CYS A 472 -16.18 -19.82 5.81
N GLN A 473 -15.44 -20.93 5.77
CA GLN A 473 -14.97 -21.53 4.53
C GLN A 473 -16.12 -21.97 3.61
N SER A 474 -17.21 -22.50 4.16
CA SER A 474 -18.37 -22.93 3.37
C SER A 474 -19.16 -21.76 2.75
N VAL A 475 -19.08 -20.56 3.34
CA VAL A 475 -19.81 -19.37 2.89
C VAL A 475 -18.93 -18.32 2.20
N GLN A 476 -17.62 -18.55 2.06
CA GLN A 476 -16.67 -17.58 1.51
C GLN A 476 -17.04 -17.02 0.12
N ASN A 477 -17.76 -17.79 -0.69
CA ASN A 477 -18.21 -17.39 -2.03
C ASN A 477 -19.63 -16.81 -2.04
N ASN A 478 -20.29 -16.69 -0.88
CA ASN A 478 -21.64 -16.16 -0.75
C ASN A 478 -21.57 -14.65 -0.42
N PRO A 479 -21.91 -13.75 -1.36
CA PRO A 479 -21.82 -12.32 -1.12
C PRO A 479 -22.78 -11.82 -0.02
N LEU A 480 -23.82 -12.60 0.31
CA LEU A 480 -24.81 -12.28 1.34
C LEU A 480 -24.43 -12.78 2.75
N LEU A 481 -23.46 -13.68 2.85
CA LEU A 481 -23.00 -14.27 4.11
C LEU A 481 -21.50 -14.10 4.22
N ARG A 482 -21.06 -13.03 4.88
CA ARG A 482 -19.64 -12.73 5.09
C ARG A 482 -19.29 -12.93 6.55
N CYS A 483 -18.27 -13.75 6.80
CA CYS A 483 -17.62 -13.74 8.11
C CYS A 483 -16.82 -12.46 8.28
N ARG A 484 -16.76 -11.97 9.52
CA ARG A 484 -15.89 -10.85 9.89
C ARG A 484 -14.44 -11.25 9.64
N THR A 485 -13.65 -10.34 9.09
CA THR A 485 -12.20 -10.43 9.01
C THR A 485 -11.57 -9.50 10.07
N ARG A 486 -10.28 -9.65 10.37
CA ARG A 486 -9.62 -8.74 11.32
C ARG A 486 -9.71 -7.30 10.84
N LEU A 487 -9.31 -7.05 9.60
CA LEU A 487 -9.64 -5.79 8.92
C LEU A 487 -10.78 -6.03 7.93
N ASP A 488 -11.92 -5.38 8.13
CA ASP A 488 -13.02 -5.49 7.19
C ASP A 488 -12.69 -4.79 5.85
N ALA A 489 -13.12 -5.39 4.75
CA ALA A 489 -12.85 -4.86 3.40
C ALA A 489 -13.36 -3.42 3.17
N ASN A 490 -14.47 -3.05 3.80
CA ASN A 490 -15.07 -1.71 3.73
C ASN A 490 -14.31 -0.64 4.54
N ARG A 491 -13.33 -1.03 5.36
CA ARG A 491 -12.44 -0.13 6.13
C ARG A 491 -11.11 0.14 5.43
N LEU A 492 -10.77 -0.65 4.40
CA LEU A 492 -9.47 -0.61 3.70
C LEU A 492 -9.11 0.74 3.07
N ASN A 493 -10.08 1.57 2.70
CA ASN A 493 -9.86 2.88 2.09
C ASN A 493 -9.85 4.03 3.09
N PHE A 494 -10.08 3.74 4.38
CA PHE A 494 -10.13 4.73 5.45
C PHE A 494 -9.01 4.47 6.47
N PHE A 495 -8.69 3.21 6.76
CA PHE A 495 -7.76 2.83 7.84
C PHE A 495 -6.40 2.34 7.33
N HIS A 496 -5.34 2.90 7.91
CA HIS A 496 -4.02 2.26 7.89
C HIS A 496 -4.03 1.11 8.90
N TYR A 497 -3.53 -0.06 8.50
CA TYR A 497 -3.51 -1.24 9.36
C TYR A 497 -2.10 -1.49 9.86
N VAL A 498 -1.94 -1.46 11.18
CA VAL A 498 -0.66 -1.69 11.83
C VAL A 498 -0.70 -2.99 12.61
N LEU A 499 0.14 -3.95 12.24
CA LEU A 499 0.31 -5.20 12.97
C LEU A 499 1.53 -5.11 13.87
N PHE A 500 1.34 -5.33 15.17
CA PHE A 500 2.44 -5.50 16.12
C PHE A 500 2.71 -6.99 16.33
N ALA A 501 3.92 -7.45 15.98
CA ALA A 501 4.27 -8.86 16.03
C ALA A 501 5.65 -9.11 16.68
N HIS A 502 5.99 -10.39 16.85
CA HIS A 502 7.23 -10.77 17.51
C HIS A 502 8.47 -10.40 16.69
N ALA A 503 8.50 -10.80 15.42
CA ALA A 503 9.66 -10.63 14.55
C ALA A 503 9.26 -10.49 13.08
N THR A 504 10.10 -9.80 12.31
CA THR A 504 9.97 -9.75 10.86
C THR A 504 10.54 -11.03 10.24
N GLY A 505 9.79 -11.66 9.33
CA GLY A 505 10.11 -12.94 8.67
C GLY A 505 11.17 -12.85 7.57
N GLU A 506 12.28 -12.16 7.84
CA GLU A 506 13.46 -12.12 6.98
C GLU A 506 14.57 -12.95 7.63
N PRO A 507 15.22 -13.89 6.93
CA PRO A 507 16.29 -14.68 7.53
C PRO A 507 17.58 -13.87 7.66
N LYS A 508 18.34 -14.05 8.75
CA LYS A 508 19.68 -13.44 8.91
C LYS A 508 20.64 -13.82 7.79
N LYS A 509 20.48 -15.03 7.25
CA LYS A 509 21.21 -15.52 6.08
C LYS A 509 20.24 -15.87 4.97
N VAL A 510 20.36 -15.16 3.85
CA VAL A 510 19.60 -15.42 2.63
C VAL A 510 20.32 -16.48 1.79
N CYS A 511 19.63 -17.56 1.42
CA CYS A 511 20.16 -18.62 0.55
C CYS A 511 19.66 -18.45 -0.89
N LEU A 512 20.09 -17.36 -1.54
CA LEU A 512 19.80 -17.07 -2.94
C LEU A 512 21.09 -17.05 -3.77
N THR A 513 20.98 -17.48 -5.03
CA THR A 513 22.00 -17.32 -6.06
C THR A 513 22.06 -15.87 -6.56
N ALA A 514 23.06 -15.52 -7.36
CA ALA A 514 23.26 -14.15 -7.84
C ALA A 514 22.13 -13.63 -8.74
N ASP A 515 21.39 -14.54 -9.39
CA ASP A 515 20.19 -14.29 -10.18
C ASP A 515 18.89 -14.35 -9.34
N GLY A 516 19.00 -14.51 -8.02
CA GLY A 516 17.86 -14.46 -7.10
C GLY A 516 17.07 -15.77 -6.98
N HIS A 517 17.54 -16.86 -7.57
CA HIS A 517 16.95 -18.18 -7.38
C HIS A 517 17.39 -18.82 -6.05
N VAL A 518 16.65 -19.81 -5.56
CA VAL A 518 16.99 -20.52 -4.32
C VAL A 518 18.26 -21.34 -4.51
N ASP A 519 19.27 -21.11 -3.67
CA ASP A 519 20.46 -21.95 -3.58
C ASP A 519 20.18 -23.17 -2.70
N ALA A 520 19.77 -24.27 -3.33
CA ALA A 520 19.45 -25.52 -2.64
C ALA A 520 20.63 -26.09 -1.81
N ALA A 521 21.88 -25.85 -2.24
CA ALA A 521 23.05 -26.30 -1.49
C ALA A 521 23.25 -25.45 -0.23
N CYS A 522 23.04 -24.13 -0.33
CA CYS A 522 23.01 -23.26 0.84
C CYS A 522 21.91 -23.66 1.82
N VAL A 523 20.69 -23.89 1.35
CA VAL A 523 19.56 -24.30 2.21
C VAL A 523 19.91 -25.61 2.93
N ALA A 524 20.37 -26.64 2.21
CA ALA A 524 20.75 -27.92 2.80
C ALA A 524 21.88 -27.79 3.83
N ALA A 525 22.89 -26.94 3.57
CA ALA A 525 23.97 -26.68 4.50
C ALA A 525 23.54 -25.90 5.76
N ASN A 526 22.36 -25.28 5.74
CA ASN A 526 21.81 -24.50 6.85
C ASN A 526 20.46 -25.07 7.34
N ALA A 527 20.21 -26.37 7.13
CA ALA A 527 18.95 -27.03 7.48
C ALA A 527 18.69 -27.18 8.99
N SER A 528 19.68 -26.88 9.85
CA SER A 528 19.46 -26.84 11.29
C SER A 528 18.52 -25.69 11.66
N ALA A 529 17.52 -25.96 12.49
CA ALA A 529 16.59 -24.95 13.00
C ALA A 529 17.27 -23.77 13.74
N ASP A 530 18.52 -23.95 14.18
CA ASP A 530 19.34 -22.92 14.84
C ASP A 530 20.25 -22.13 13.88
N SER A 531 20.20 -22.41 12.59
CA SER A 531 21.02 -21.69 11.62
C SER A 531 20.54 -20.25 11.43
N ASP A 532 21.42 -19.39 10.93
CA ASP A 532 21.04 -18.03 10.53
C ASP A 532 20.02 -18.01 9.37
N PHE A 533 19.85 -19.11 8.64
CA PHE A 533 18.79 -19.24 7.63
C PHE A 533 17.41 -19.40 8.27
N HIS A 534 17.32 -20.08 9.42
CA HIS A 534 16.07 -20.29 10.16
C HIS A 534 15.88 -19.30 11.33
N THR A 535 16.68 -18.23 11.37
CA THR A 535 16.62 -17.20 12.40
C THR A 535 16.20 -15.87 11.80
N PRO A 536 15.12 -15.22 12.30
CA PRO A 536 14.66 -13.94 11.79
C PRO A 536 15.65 -12.80 12.09
N THR A 537 15.59 -11.74 11.29
CA THR A 537 16.34 -10.51 11.50
C THR A 537 15.74 -9.68 12.64
N LYS A 538 16.57 -8.83 13.25
CA LYS A 538 16.16 -7.90 14.31
C LYS A 538 15.60 -6.58 13.74
N ARG A 539 14.87 -6.63 12.63
CA ARG A 539 14.27 -5.44 12.04
C ARG A 539 13.18 -4.88 12.97
N SER A 540 13.03 -3.56 13.06
CA SER A 540 12.02 -2.90 13.89
C SER A 540 10.63 -2.91 13.25
N GLY A 541 10.56 -3.00 11.92
CA GLY A 541 9.31 -2.98 11.19
C GLY A 541 9.51 -2.94 9.68
N VAL A 542 8.39 -2.86 8.96
CA VAL A 542 8.33 -2.62 7.52
C VAL A 542 6.94 -2.06 7.18
N GLY A 543 6.89 -1.05 6.31
CA GLY A 543 5.65 -0.45 5.82
C GLY A 543 5.51 -0.54 4.31
N ASP A 544 4.27 -0.44 3.83
CA ASP A 544 4.00 -0.13 2.43
C ASP A 544 4.58 1.22 2.05
N PHE A 545 5.08 1.35 0.82
CA PHE A 545 5.63 2.59 0.29
C PHE A 545 5.17 2.84 -1.16
N PRO A 546 4.15 3.71 -1.36
CA PRO A 546 3.11 4.04 -0.37
C PRO A 546 2.18 2.85 -0.12
N GLY A 547 1.21 3.03 0.77
CA GLY A 547 0.08 2.11 0.90
C GLY A 547 -0.57 2.27 2.26
N GLY A 548 -1.07 1.17 2.80
CA GLY A 548 -1.86 1.21 4.04
C GLY A 548 -1.45 0.19 5.10
N ASP A 549 -0.60 -0.78 4.78
CA ASP A 549 -0.14 -1.76 5.76
C ASP A 549 1.18 -1.32 6.40
N ALA A 550 1.35 -1.59 7.70
CA ALA A 550 2.62 -1.49 8.41
C ALA A 550 2.77 -2.62 9.44
N LEU A 551 3.99 -3.15 9.57
CA LEU A 551 4.37 -4.15 10.56
C LEU A 551 5.39 -3.55 11.52
N VAL A 552 5.19 -3.72 12.82
CA VAL A 552 6.10 -3.28 13.88
C VAL A 552 6.51 -4.49 14.71
N THR A 553 7.82 -4.70 14.91
CA THR A 553 8.36 -5.89 15.58
C THR A 553 9.54 -5.59 16.50
N PHE A 554 9.45 -6.02 17.76
CA PHE A 554 10.50 -5.81 18.78
C PHE A 554 10.87 -7.04 19.60
N GLY A 555 10.26 -8.21 19.38
CA GLY A 555 10.50 -9.41 20.19
C GLY A 555 11.96 -9.88 20.25
N LEU A 556 12.80 -9.50 19.27
CA LEU A 556 14.24 -9.83 19.26
C LEU A 556 15.16 -8.73 19.83
N TRP A 557 14.57 -7.65 20.33
CA TRP A 557 15.27 -6.51 20.90
C TRP A 557 15.40 -6.69 22.42
N PRO A 558 16.60 -6.52 22.99
CA PRO A 558 16.85 -6.87 24.39
C PRO A 558 16.13 -5.93 25.36
N ILE A 559 16.05 -4.63 25.06
CA ILE A 559 15.34 -3.58 25.81
C ILE A 559 14.98 -2.47 24.81
N PHE A 560 13.76 -1.94 24.89
CA PHE A 560 13.29 -0.77 24.16
C PHE A 560 12.35 0.06 25.05
N SER A 561 12.19 1.35 24.76
CA SER A 561 11.26 2.25 25.46
C SER A 561 9.98 2.44 24.65
N GLU A 562 8.91 2.92 25.29
CA GLU A 562 7.66 3.27 24.61
C GLU A 562 7.87 4.32 23.51
N PHE A 563 8.82 5.25 23.71
CA PHE A 563 9.24 6.18 22.67
C PHE A 563 9.78 5.45 21.42
N VAL A 564 10.57 4.39 21.59
CA VAL A 564 11.11 3.61 20.46
C VAL A 564 9.99 2.88 19.71
N VAL A 565 8.97 2.40 20.42
CA VAL A 565 7.79 1.78 19.78
C VAL A 565 7.00 2.83 19.01
N ALA A 566 6.63 3.94 19.65
CA ALA A 566 5.89 5.04 19.03
C ALA A 566 6.61 5.62 17.80
N SER A 567 7.93 5.82 17.91
CA SER A 567 8.73 6.33 16.80
C SER A 567 8.88 5.34 15.65
N THR A 568 8.97 4.04 15.95
CA THR A 568 8.87 3.00 14.91
C THR A 568 7.51 3.00 14.25
N THR A 569 6.42 3.08 15.01
CA THR A 569 5.08 3.17 14.43
C THR A 569 4.96 4.37 13.49
N ALA A 570 5.43 5.55 13.89
CA ALA A 570 5.44 6.74 13.04
C ALA A 570 6.38 6.58 11.82
N HIS A 571 7.53 5.92 11.96
CA HIS A 571 8.43 5.62 10.85
C HIS A 571 7.77 4.72 9.79
N GLU A 572 7.18 3.59 10.22
CA GLU A 572 6.56 2.66 9.29
C GLU A 572 5.30 3.26 8.63
N LEU A 573 4.54 4.10 9.37
CA LEU A 573 3.44 4.89 8.79
C LEU A 573 3.94 6.01 7.88
N GLY A 574 5.12 6.57 8.15
CA GLY A 574 5.77 7.52 7.25
C GLY A 574 5.94 6.93 5.86
N HIS A 575 6.28 5.64 5.73
CA HIS A 575 6.29 4.96 4.44
C HIS A 575 4.93 4.97 3.73
N ASN A 576 3.85 4.70 4.47
CA ASN A 576 2.49 4.76 3.92
C ASN A 576 2.17 6.16 3.37
N MET A 577 2.73 7.19 4.02
CA MET A 577 2.63 8.61 3.67
C MET A 577 3.73 9.07 2.70
N TRP A 578 4.29 8.15 1.91
CA TRP A 578 5.33 8.39 0.90
C TRP A 578 6.65 8.94 1.45
N ARG A 579 7.02 8.65 2.69
CA ARG A 579 8.35 9.02 3.20
C ARG A 579 9.34 7.87 3.00
N SER A 580 10.47 8.17 2.36
CA SER A 580 11.62 7.27 2.23
C SER A 580 12.59 7.50 3.38
N HIS A 581 13.57 6.61 3.59
CA HIS A 581 14.62 6.85 4.60
C HIS A 581 15.60 7.98 4.24
N SER A 582 15.35 8.70 3.14
CA SER A 582 16.17 9.80 2.66
C SER A 582 15.40 10.62 1.63
N GLY A 583 15.49 11.95 1.73
CA GLY A 583 15.15 12.89 0.67
C GLY A 583 13.70 12.88 0.17
N ASP A 584 13.49 13.54 -0.96
CA ASP A 584 12.21 13.58 -1.65
C ASP A 584 11.97 12.25 -2.38
N PRO A 585 10.86 11.54 -2.12
CA PRO A 585 10.52 10.29 -2.78
C PRO A 585 10.26 10.41 -4.30
N PHE A 586 10.06 11.62 -4.86
CA PHE A 586 9.61 11.80 -6.24
C PHE A 586 10.69 12.16 -7.27
N ALA A 587 11.82 12.78 -6.88
CA ALA A 587 13.01 12.89 -7.73
C ALA A 587 14.13 13.79 -7.14
N PRO A 588 15.41 13.36 -7.28
CA PRO A 588 15.83 11.97 -7.41
C PRO A 588 15.53 11.22 -6.11
N VAL A 589 15.07 9.97 -6.19
CA VAL A 589 14.90 9.11 -5.01
C VAL A 589 16.26 9.06 -4.30
N GLU A 590 16.36 9.73 -3.15
CA GLU A 590 17.55 9.60 -2.35
C GLU A 590 17.54 8.24 -1.68
N LEU A 591 18.65 7.51 -1.84
CA LEU A 591 18.77 6.17 -1.27
C LEU A 591 19.07 6.27 0.23
N ASN A 592 18.73 5.21 0.99
CA ASN A 592 18.65 5.10 2.46
C ASN A 592 19.90 5.47 3.30
N CYS A 593 20.78 6.35 2.87
CA CYS A 593 22.04 6.66 3.53
C CYS A 593 22.47 8.12 3.41
N ASN A 594 21.51 9.04 3.23
CA ASN A 594 21.68 10.39 3.76
C ASN A 594 21.65 10.34 5.29
N SER A 595 22.82 10.12 5.88
CA SER A 595 22.99 9.99 7.32
C SER A 595 22.68 11.27 8.12
N ASN A 596 22.44 12.39 7.44
CA ASN A 596 22.05 13.68 8.04
C ASN A 596 20.63 14.11 7.66
N TYR A 597 19.82 13.21 7.12
CA TYR A 597 18.38 13.43 7.03
C TYR A 597 17.79 13.40 8.44
N ILE A 598 17.54 14.58 9.01
CA ILE A 598 17.04 14.75 10.38
C ILE A 598 15.53 14.55 10.38
N SER A 599 15.14 13.30 10.33
CA SER A 599 13.76 12.84 10.23
C SER A 599 13.60 11.53 10.97
N ILE A 600 12.37 11.24 11.41
CA ILE A 600 12.02 9.94 11.98
C ILE A 600 12.24 8.78 11.01
N MET A 601 12.23 9.07 9.71
CA MET A 601 12.51 8.12 8.63
C MET A 601 13.97 7.66 8.59
N ASN A 602 14.85 8.32 9.35
CA ASN A 602 16.22 7.87 9.53
C ASN A 602 16.35 7.10 10.85
N TYR A 603 16.69 5.81 10.76
CA TYR A 603 16.87 4.89 11.89
C TYR A 603 17.82 5.41 13.00
N LEU A 604 18.74 6.33 12.67
CA LEU A 604 19.61 6.96 13.67
C LEU A 604 18.79 7.82 14.65
N PHE A 605 17.85 8.59 14.12
CA PHE A 605 17.07 9.57 14.85
C PHE A 605 15.85 8.95 15.52
N GLN A 606 15.26 7.91 14.91
CA GLN A 606 14.17 7.12 15.49
C GLN A 606 14.40 6.70 16.95
N LYS A 607 15.66 6.43 17.36
CA LYS A 607 15.98 5.95 18.71
C LYS A 607 16.29 7.05 19.72
N GLU A 608 16.34 8.31 19.31
CA GLU A 608 16.74 9.44 20.17
C GLU A 608 15.51 10.23 20.64
N GLU A 609 15.28 10.32 21.96
CA GLU A 609 14.10 10.95 22.60
C GLU A 609 13.96 12.48 22.35
N GLN A 610 14.85 13.11 21.59
CA GLN A 610 14.92 14.58 21.40
C GLN A 610 14.36 15.10 20.07
N LEU A 611 13.59 14.28 19.33
CA LEU A 611 13.06 14.66 18.02
C LEU A 611 11.86 15.64 18.04
N LEU A 612 11.21 15.83 19.20
CA LEU A 612 9.90 16.50 19.29
C LEU A 612 9.88 18.02 18.96
N ASN A 613 11.03 18.64 18.65
CA ASN A 613 11.12 20.07 18.29
C ASN A 613 12.01 20.31 17.05
N LEU A 614 12.08 19.33 16.16
CA LEU A 614 12.83 19.46 14.92
C LEU A 614 12.17 20.44 13.95
N ASN A 615 12.89 21.51 13.61
CA ASN A 615 12.52 22.40 12.52
C ASN A 615 13.24 21.96 11.24
N GLU A 616 12.57 21.13 10.45
CA GLU A 616 13.09 20.59 9.20
C GLU A 616 13.31 21.67 8.11
N ALA A 617 12.66 22.84 8.23
CA ALA A 617 12.86 23.97 7.31
C ALA A 617 14.18 24.74 7.50
N GLN A 618 14.91 24.48 8.58
CA GLN A 618 16.21 25.11 8.85
C GLN A 618 17.39 24.14 8.74
N LEU A 619 17.19 22.98 8.10
CA LEU A 619 18.25 22.04 7.75
C LEU A 619 19.11 22.64 6.62
N ALA A 620 19.89 23.66 6.94
CA ALA A 620 20.84 24.28 6.05
C ALA A 620 22.16 23.49 6.09
N GLU A 621 22.63 23.04 4.93
CA GLU A 621 23.88 22.29 4.72
C GLU A 621 25.16 23.14 4.92
N ASN A 622 25.21 23.97 5.95
CA ASN A 622 26.40 24.73 6.31
C ASN A 622 26.81 24.42 7.75
N VAL A 623 27.37 23.22 7.96
CA VAL A 623 28.45 22.89 8.95
C VAL A 623 28.19 23.33 10.42
N ALA A 624 26.97 23.74 10.77
CA ALA A 624 26.62 24.32 12.06
C ALA A 624 25.14 24.09 12.41
N VAL A 625 24.49 23.08 11.81
CA VAL A 625 23.20 22.61 12.31
C VAL A 625 23.44 22.14 13.75
N SER A 626 22.68 22.71 14.67
CA SER A 626 22.94 22.79 16.10
C SER A 626 23.54 21.53 16.73
N ASN A 627 24.36 21.71 17.76
CA ASN A 627 24.94 20.68 18.65
C ASN A 627 23.90 19.76 19.36
N LEU A 628 22.63 19.79 18.94
CA LEU A 628 21.51 19.04 19.50
C LEU A 628 21.40 17.62 18.92
N TYR A 629 21.98 17.33 17.74
CA TYR A 629 21.78 16.05 17.06
C TYR A 629 23.09 15.39 16.61
N ARG A 630 23.11 14.05 16.61
CA ARG A 630 24.25 13.26 16.14
C ARG A 630 24.25 13.18 14.61
N SER A 631 25.23 13.78 13.96
CA SER A 631 25.46 13.60 12.51
C SER A 631 26.22 12.31 12.21
N GLY A 632 25.89 11.63 11.12
CA GLY A 632 26.69 10.53 10.56
C GLY A 632 27.23 10.90 9.18
N TRP A 633 28.36 10.33 8.76
CA TRP A 633 28.89 10.48 7.40
C TRP A 633 29.86 9.35 7.01
N TYR A 634 30.14 9.19 5.73
CA TYR A 634 31.20 8.33 5.24
C TYR A 634 32.53 9.08 5.10
N ALA A 635 33.61 8.45 5.52
CA ALA A 635 34.97 8.99 5.40
C ALA A 635 35.97 7.87 5.04
N PRO A 636 37.13 8.21 4.46
CA PRO A 636 38.19 7.24 4.22
C PRO A 636 38.60 6.55 5.53
N ARG A 637 38.88 5.25 5.48
CA ARG A 637 39.36 4.46 6.61
C ARG A 637 40.77 4.87 7.01
N SER A 638 40.86 5.98 7.74
CA SER A 638 42.08 6.60 8.23
C SER A 638 41.84 7.20 9.62
N GLY A 639 42.91 7.57 10.33
CA GLY A 639 42.84 8.28 11.62
C GLY A 639 41.87 7.65 12.63
N VAL A 640 40.72 8.32 12.83
CA VAL A 640 39.65 7.96 13.77
C VAL A 640 39.17 6.51 13.55
N ALA A 641 38.93 6.13 12.31
CA ALA A 641 38.31 4.83 11.98
C ALA A 641 39.22 3.64 12.32
N GLN A 642 40.54 3.84 12.18
CA GLN A 642 41.52 2.82 12.56
C GLN A 642 41.63 2.69 14.08
N GLN A 643 41.51 3.79 14.82
CA GLN A 643 41.49 3.78 16.30
C GLN A 643 40.23 3.12 16.86
N LEU A 644 39.08 3.34 16.21
CA LEU A 644 37.80 2.74 16.59
C LEU A 644 37.59 1.31 16.03
N ALA A 645 38.59 0.75 15.34
CA ALA A 645 38.54 -0.57 14.70
C ALA A 645 37.30 -0.78 13.79
N ILE A 646 36.83 0.28 13.14
CA ILE A 646 35.63 0.25 12.29
C ILE A 646 35.96 -0.53 11.00
N THR A 647 35.01 -1.37 10.57
CA THR A 647 35.11 -2.14 9.33
C THR A 647 34.69 -1.30 8.13
N ALA A 648 35.42 -1.42 7.02
CA ALA A 648 35.10 -0.70 5.79
C ALA A 648 33.79 -1.21 5.18
N ALA A 649 33.03 -0.29 4.58
CA ALA A 649 31.80 -0.59 3.87
C ALA A 649 32.05 -1.58 2.72
N LYS A 650 31.10 -2.51 2.50
CA LYS A 650 31.20 -3.58 1.47
C LYS A 650 30.42 -3.25 0.18
N ARG A 651 29.66 -2.17 0.19
CA ARG A 651 28.82 -1.66 -0.90
C ARG A 651 28.81 -0.13 -0.81
N HIS A 652 28.51 0.52 -1.93
CA HIS A 652 28.17 1.95 -1.92
C HIS A 652 26.88 2.18 -1.14
N CYS A 653 26.63 3.42 -0.75
CA CYS A 653 25.39 3.81 -0.09
C CYS A 653 24.16 3.35 -0.88
N ASN A 654 24.14 3.57 -2.20
CA ASN A 654 23.05 3.15 -3.09
C ASN A 654 22.86 1.62 -3.22
N GLY A 655 23.55 0.80 -2.42
CA GLY A 655 23.49 -0.67 -2.45
C GLY A 655 24.27 -1.29 -3.61
N SER A 656 24.77 -0.50 -4.55
CA SER A 656 25.57 -1.00 -5.66
C SER A 656 26.88 -1.65 -5.15
N PRO A 657 27.36 -2.71 -5.82
CA PRO A 657 28.63 -3.32 -5.46
C PRO A 657 29.78 -2.32 -5.63
N LEU A 658 30.81 -2.46 -4.81
CA LEU A 658 32.06 -1.73 -5.00
C LEU A 658 32.68 -2.07 -6.35
N SER A 659 33.31 -1.10 -6.99
CA SER A 659 34.16 -1.38 -8.15
C SER A 659 35.32 -2.29 -7.73
N ALA A 660 35.92 -2.99 -8.69
CA ALA A 660 37.07 -3.86 -8.42
C ALA A 660 38.23 -3.11 -7.74
N ALA A 661 38.41 -1.82 -8.05
CA ALA A 661 39.43 -0.97 -7.43
C ALA A 661 39.10 -0.65 -5.96
N GLU A 662 37.84 -0.30 -5.67
CA GLU A 662 37.36 -0.01 -4.31
C GLU A 662 37.40 -1.26 -3.43
N GLU A 663 36.98 -2.41 -3.96
CA GLU A 663 37.04 -3.69 -3.24
C GLU A 663 38.49 -4.09 -2.94
N THR A 664 39.42 -3.85 -3.89
CA THR A 664 40.86 -4.05 -3.67
C THR A 664 41.37 -3.13 -2.55
N ALA A 665 40.98 -1.85 -2.56
CA ALA A 665 41.36 -0.90 -1.51
C ALA A 665 40.79 -1.32 -0.14
N ARG A 666 39.54 -1.80 -0.09
CA ARG A 666 38.88 -2.31 1.11
C ARG A 666 39.63 -3.51 1.70
N LEU A 667 39.98 -4.49 0.86
CA LEU A 667 40.73 -5.68 1.25
C LEU A 667 42.17 -5.34 1.66
N GLY A 668 42.77 -4.29 1.07
CA GLY A 668 44.08 -3.74 1.43
C GLY A 668 44.11 -2.94 2.74
N GLY A 669 42.99 -2.88 3.49
CA GLY A 669 42.90 -2.16 4.75
C GLY A 669 42.43 -0.70 4.65
N GLY A 670 42.21 -0.19 3.43
CA GLY A 670 41.60 1.12 3.16
C GLY A 670 40.07 1.05 3.04
N GLY A 671 39.52 1.76 2.06
CA GLY A 671 38.07 1.88 1.81
C GLY A 671 37.42 3.02 2.58
N MET A 672 36.08 3.10 2.51
CA MET A 672 35.28 4.08 3.26
C MET A 672 34.65 3.42 4.49
N VAL A 673 34.51 4.17 5.57
CA VAL A 673 33.82 3.78 6.80
C VAL A 673 32.73 4.78 7.14
N ARG A 674 31.70 4.34 7.86
CA ARG A 674 30.75 5.25 8.49
C ARG A 674 31.34 5.76 9.81
N ILE A 675 31.34 7.08 9.98
CA ILE A 675 31.69 7.78 11.21
C ILE A 675 30.41 8.42 11.74
N ASP A 676 30.13 8.24 13.02
CA ASP A 676 29.07 8.97 13.72
C ASP A 676 29.72 9.99 14.67
N GLY A 677 29.24 11.23 14.61
CA GLY A 677 29.68 12.32 15.46
C GLY A 677 29.35 12.09 16.94
N VAL A 678 29.98 12.86 17.81
CA VAL A 678 29.64 12.87 19.24
C VAL A 678 28.69 14.04 19.52
N ILE A 679 27.60 13.77 20.25
CA ILE A 679 26.75 14.82 20.82
C ILE A 679 27.61 15.52 21.88
N SER A 680 27.97 16.79 21.65
CA SER A 680 28.76 17.56 22.62
C SER A 680 27.90 18.65 23.24
N THR A 681 27.91 18.72 24.57
CA THR A 681 27.38 19.87 25.33
C THR A 681 28.09 21.15 24.88
N PRO A 682 27.40 22.31 24.79
CA PRO A 682 28.02 23.54 24.29
C PRO A 682 29.15 23.98 25.24
N PRO A 683 30.40 24.27 24.80
CA PRO A 683 30.77 25.39 23.90
C PRO A 683 32.01 25.11 22.97
N PRO A 684 32.69 26.16 22.44
CA PRO A 684 32.64 26.52 21.02
C PRO A 684 33.27 25.47 20.07
N THR A 685 32.52 25.10 19.04
CA THR A 685 32.98 24.71 17.69
C THR A 685 34.41 24.12 17.59
N PRO A 686 34.64 22.82 17.86
CA PRO A 686 35.50 22.06 16.99
C PRO A 686 34.74 21.78 15.70
N LEU A 687 35.32 22.20 14.57
CA LEU A 687 34.83 21.84 13.23
C LEU A 687 34.79 20.31 13.10
N THR A 688 33.67 19.76 12.62
CA THR A 688 33.52 18.31 12.37
C THR A 688 34.64 17.81 11.44
N ASP A 689 35.33 16.74 11.83
CA ASP A 689 36.40 16.09 11.06
C ASP A 689 35.82 15.18 9.96
N TRP A 690 35.33 15.80 8.89
CA TRP A 690 34.59 15.11 7.83
C TRP A 690 35.41 14.07 7.05
N ASN A 691 36.73 14.17 7.01
CA ASN A 691 37.61 13.18 6.38
C ASN A 691 38.22 12.17 7.38
N GLY A 692 37.95 12.33 8.68
CA GLY A 692 38.35 11.39 9.73
C GLY A 692 39.86 11.33 9.97
N ASP A 693 40.62 12.34 9.55
CA ASP A 693 42.09 12.33 9.56
C ASP A 693 42.71 12.90 10.85
N LEU A 694 41.87 13.25 11.83
CA LEU A 694 42.20 13.82 13.13
C LEU A 694 42.81 15.23 13.07
N LYS A 695 42.64 15.96 11.96
CA LYS A 695 43.08 17.36 11.82
C LYS A 695 41.88 18.30 11.84
N GLN A 696 42.11 19.56 12.20
CA GLN A 696 41.06 20.59 12.13
C GLN A 696 40.58 20.71 10.69
N ALA A 697 39.30 20.39 10.45
CA ALA A 697 38.70 20.49 9.13
C ALA A 697 38.74 21.95 8.63
N ALA A 698 39.43 22.19 7.52
CA ALA A 698 39.39 23.47 6.83
C ALA A 698 38.02 23.67 6.19
N SER A 699 37.56 24.91 6.11
CA SER A 699 36.24 25.37 5.65
C SER A 699 35.86 25.04 4.18
N ALA A 700 36.49 24.06 3.54
CA ALA A 700 36.24 23.62 2.18
C ALA A 700 36.60 22.13 2.04
N ILE A 701 35.59 21.26 2.06
CA ILE A 701 35.74 19.81 1.97
C ILE A 701 35.32 19.39 0.57
N SER A 702 36.14 18.58 -0.09
CA SER A 702 35.89 17.93 -1.39
C SER A 702 35.79 16.42 -1.19
N GLN A 703 35.06 16.00 -0.15
CA GLN A 703 34.93 14.60 0.27
C GLN A 703 33.51 14.11 -0.05
N ASP A 704 33.42 12.94 -0.70
CA ASP A 704 32.15 12.21 -0.80
C ASP A 704 31.81 11.65 0.59
N ILE A 705 30.92 12.34 1.28
CA ILE A 705 30.42 12.00 2.63
C ILE A 705 29.24 11.03 2.60
N THR A 706 28.73 10.71 1.41
CA THR A 706 27.61 9.77 1.19
C THR A 706 28.05 8.45 0.58
N PHE A 707 29.27 8.34 0.08
CA PHE A 707 29.84 7.14 -0.52
C PHE A 707 28.98 6.59 -1.69
N ASN A 708 28.63 7.48 -2.62
CA ASN A 708 27.77 7.20 -3.77
C ASN A 708 28.37 7.61 -5.13
N GLY A 709 29.60 8.14 -5.18
CA GLY A 709 30.25 8.49 -6.45
C GLY A 709 31.43 9.46 -6.32
N PRO A 710 32.08 9.85 -7.43
CA PRO A 710 33.28 10.67 -7.35
C PRO A 710 32.96 12.08 -6.81
N PRO A 711 33.83 12.63 -5.92
CA PRO A 711 33.67 13.99 -5.41
C PRO A 711 33.65 14.99 -6.56
N VAL A 712 32.64 15.84 -6.58
CA VAL A 712 32.50 16.90 -7.56
C VAL A 712 33.32 18.10 -7.05
N PRO A 713 34.10 18.80 -7.89
CA PRO A 713 34.92 19.91 -7.41
C PRO A 713 34.08 20.98 -6.69
N PRO A 714 34.63 21.71 -5.69
CA PRO A 714 33.89 22.71 -4.91
C PRO A 714 33.28 23.88 -5.73
N SER A 715 33.59 23.96 -7.03
CA SER A 715 33.07 24.96 -7.97
C SER A 715 31.94 24.47 -8.89
N THR A 716 31.50 23.21 -8.79
CA THR A 716 30.35 22.69 -9.57
C THR A 716 29.11 22.61 -8.67
N THR A 717 28.22 23.60 -8.77
CA THR A 717 26.83 23.49 -8.31
C THR A 717 26.09 22.36 -9.04
N PRO A 718 24.99 21.75 -8.53
CA PRO A 718 24.42 21.68 -7.19
C PRO A 718 24.35 20.23 -6.63
N HIS A 719 25.04 19.24 -7.21
CA HIS A 719 24.77 17.83 -6.90
C HIS A 719 25.14 17.41 -5.47
N GLU A 720 26.28 17.86 -4.92
CA GLU A 720 26.64 17.61 -3.51
C GLU A 720 25.82 18.48 -2.54
N LYS A 721 25.37 19.66 -3.00
CA LYS A 721 24.37 20.51 -2.30
C LYS A 721 22.95 19.95 -2.35
N ASN A 722 22.75 18.86 -3.09
CA ASN A 722 21.47 18.19 -3.25
C ASN A 722 21.48 16.80 -2.58
N VAL A 723 22.61 16.34 -2.05
CA VAL A 723 22.80 14.96 -1.54
C VAL A 723 22.71 14.90 -0.01
N LEU A 724 22.74 16.04 0.67
CA LEU A 724 22.37 16.18 2.09
C LEU A 724 21.03 16.91 2.28
N LYS A 725 20.24 17.11 1.22
CA LYS A 725 18.93 17.75 1.34
C LYS A 725 17.99 16.79 2.06
N GLY A 726 17.82 17.02 3.36
CA GLY A 726 16.64 16.52 4.04
C GLY A 726 15.40 17.00 3.28
N SER A 727 14.41 16.13 3.17
CA SER A 727 13.07 16.52 2.77
C SER A 727 12.31 16.95 4.01
N GLU A 728 11.39 17.89 3.84
CA GLU A 728 10.50 18.27 4.93
C GLU A 728 9.32 17.27 4.93
N ASP A 729 9.11 16.60 6.06
CA ASP A 729 8.14 15.52 6.23
C ASP A 729 6.72 16.06 6.33
N TRP A 730 6.50 17.07 7.15
CA TRP A 730 5.16 17.48 7.57
C TRP A 730 4.34 18.16 6.50
N SER A 731 4.95 19.00 5.68
CA SER A 731 4.33 19.67 4.54
C SER A 731 3.95 18.64 3.48
N PHE A 732 4.76 17.60 3.30
CA PHE A 732 4.40 16.51 2.40
C PHE A 732 3.22 15.70 2.97
N ILE A 733 3.31 15.29 4.23
CA ILE A 733 2.24 14.54 4.91
C ILE A 733 0.93 15.34 4.86
N GLY A 734 0.98 16.63 5.23
CA GLY A 734 -0.19 17.51 5.31
C GLY A 734 -0.77 17.98 3.97
N SER A 735 -0.05 17.82 2.85
CA SER A 735 -0.58 18.13 1.52
C SER A 735 -1.02 16.89 0.74
N LEU A 736 -0.38 15.75 0.99
CA LEU A 736 -0.52 14.55 0.17
C LEU A 736 -0.49 13.25 0.96
N GLY A 737 0.36 13.14 1.99
CA GLY A 737 0.71 11.86 2.59
C GLY A 737 -0.44 11.13 3.28
N LEU A 738 -1.47 11.83 3.76
CA LEU A 738 -2.59 11.20 4.48
C LEU A 738 -3.55 10.43 3.56
N SER A 739 -3.71 10.86 2.31
CA SER A 739 -4.64 10.17 1.42
C SER A 739 -4.07 8.81 1.02
N GLN A 740 -4.79 7.76 1.38
CA GLN A 740 -4.42 6.39 1.03
C GLN A 740 -4.49 6.20 -0.49
N ILE A 741 -3.41 5.64 -1.06
CA ILE A 741 -3.39 5.19 -2.44
C ILE A 741 -3.17 3.69 -2.42
N GLY A 742 -3.87 3.02 -3.34
CA GLY A 742 -4.03 1.59 -3.46
C GLY A 742 -2.83 0.72 -3.06
N GLY A 743 -3.18 -0.42 -2.45
CA GLY A 743 -2.29 -1.57 -2.43
C GLY A 743 -2.76 -2.74 -1.59
N ARG A 744 -3.99 -3.25 -1.74
CA ARG A 744 -4.40 -4.49 -1.03
C ARG A 744 -5.37 -5.34 -1.87
N TRP A 745 -4.85 -6.18 -2.78
CA TRP A 745 -4.51 -7.59 -2.55
C TRP A 745 -3.10 -7.89 -3.05
N ASN A 746 -2.23 -8.54 -2.27
CA ASN A 746 -0.87 -8.87 -2.70
C ASN A 746 -0.21 -10.05 -1.94
N ALA A 747 -0.52 -11.28 -2.36
CA ALA A 747 0.29 -12.45 -2.00
C ALA A 747 1.46 -12.72 -2.97
N THR A 748 1.51 -12.07 -4.15
CA THR A 748 2.53 -12.33 -5.20
C THR A 748 3.17 -11.08 -5.82
N GLY A 749 3.07 -9.91 -5.17
CA GLY A 749 3.58 -8.66 -5.75
C GLY A 749 3.48 -7.47 -4.82
N SER A 750 4.41 -7.36 -3.86
CA SER A 750 4.55 -6.20 -2.98
C SER A 750 4.88 -4.93 -3.78
N LEU A 751 4.23 -3.81 -3.44
CA LEU A 751 4.61 -2.44 -3.84
C LEU A 751 5.89 -1.95 -3.13
N GLY A 752 6.26 -2.58 -2.02
CA GLY A 752 7.46 -2.25 -1.26
C GLY A 752 8.72 -2.62 -2.02
N TYR A 753 9.39 -1.61 -2.56
CA TYR A 753 10.79 -1.69 -2.94
C TYR A 753 11.62 -1.94 -1.67
N VAL A 754 11.97 -3.19 -1.39
CA VAL A 754 13.00 -3.50 -0.40
C VAL A 754 14.33 -3.55 -1.14
N PRO A 755 15.22 -2.55 -1.00
CA PRO A 755 16.59 -2.69 -1.46
C PRO A 755 17.28 -3.76 -0.61
N GLY A 756 17.20 -5.02 -1.06
CA GLY A 756 17.84 -6.16 -0.41
C GLY A 756 17.04 -7.46 -0.27
N GLY A 757 15.80 -7.56 -0.75
CA GLY A 757 15.00 -8.77 -0.52
C GLY A 757 13.98 -9.12 -1.59
N GLY A 758 14.44 -9.78 -2.66
CA GLY A 758 13.72 -10.83 -3.40
C GLY A 758 12.47 -10.47 -4.22
N PHE A 759 12.60 -10.56 -5.54
CA PHE A 759 11.49 -10.71 -6.49
C PHE A 759 10.77 -12.05 -6.29
N VAL A 760 9.44 -12.08 -6.45
CA VAL A 760 8.72 -13.28 -6.96
C VAL A 760 7.79 -12.79 -8.07
N PRO A 761 8.09 -13.15 -9.34
CA PRO A 761 7.37 -14.25 -9.99
C PRO A 761 8.27 -15.09 -10.93
N GLY A 762 8.14 -16.43 -10.86
CA GLY A 762 8.76 -17.33 -11.87
C GLY A 762 9.42 -18.64 -11.41
N GLY A 763 9.25 -19.07 -10.15
CA GLY A 763 9.59 -20.45 -9.75
C GLY A 763 10.67 -20.60 -8.67
N GLY A 764 10.46 -20.00 -7.50
CA GLY A 764 11.26 -20.25 -6.29
C GLY A 764 10.39 -20.13 -5.03
N PHE A 765 9.95 -21.28 -4.53
CA PHE A 765 9.26 -21.58 -3.26
C PHE A 765 8.21 -20.58 -2.71
N VAL A 766 6.95 -20.86 -3.05
CA VAL A 766 5.95 -21.12 -2.01
C VAL A 766 6.15 -22.57 -1.57
N PRO A 767 6.18 -22.86 -0.26
CA PRO A 767 5.23 -23.83 0.25
C PRO A 767 4.83 -23.47 1.68
N GLY A 768 3.82 -22.60 1.84
CA GLY A 768 3.00 -22.45 3.05
C GLY A 768 3.73 -22.12 4.36
N GLY A 769 3.01 -21.53 5.29
CA GLY A 769 3.43 -21.46 6.69
C GLY A 769 3.50 -22.82 7.36
#